data_AF-A0A2D8FN15-F1
#
_entry.id   AF-A0A2D8FN15-F1
#
_cell.length_a   1.000
_cell.length_b   1.000
_cell.length_c   1.000
_cell.angle_alpha   90.00
_cell.angle_beta   90.00
_cell.angle_gamma   90.00
#
_symmetry.space_group_name_H-M   'P 1'
#
loop_
_entity.id
_entity.type
_entity.pdbx_description
1 polymer ?
#
loop_
_entity_poly.entity_id
_entity_poly.type
_entity_poly.pdbx_seq_one_letter_code
_entity_poly.pdbx_strand_id
1 'polypeptide(L)'
;MIQVESLTIAEFRGIRSLSLNLQRRNFAVCGSNGTGKSGVVDALEFVLTGTISRLTGKGRGDLSIKDHGPHVDRKTEPEKAFVEATVWIPSLRRSVQVRRSVKAPAVLQAHPDSPEVQAVFRQLEAHPEIALSRREIIRFVLTEPGQRAKDVQALLKLDDLEVLRTRLQRISNASQAAAKAAAATRDAAKAEFVRAMDIADATAPEILEAANRRRRVLGLEGLSTLGPEGSLRDGLSSQAGGPVAAVNKAVAAADLAALRDSVDRRSGEDVRAQVAAARTAVERLIADESLLKDVVRDDFLKTALDLYEGEVCPVCDTPKTLDELTAIIQAKRAKLEAVKVLRAAAEDKLMGVRDALEAEAALTRPVYLTGKSLLEAHELDQIADHGKALVDAGAALAALLPLDKTLARLDELTPSAGLVDVLTRLSGAIGGLPEPSDQDAARDYLITGQLRLEALRTASAAARTANARADRAKKVFDLYSATSTAALEKVYEDVQGHFAELYRRINADDEGNFEAKLKPSLGKLGFGVDFYGRGFFPPGAYHSEGHQDSMGLCLYLALMRYLLGTGFTFAVLDDVLMSVDAGHRREVSKLLKAEFPDTQFVLTTHDRAWLKFMSTTGLVAPKDTVQFRKWTVEEGPTTWSKGDVWDEMREKARNDDVAGAAGALRRSLEHLSAEACQALRAKVEFSVDGHHDLGDLLDPAIGQMKSLLKDARLAAESWSDTERLAAVKASETAFAQAVTDAKVEQWQINPAVHYNAWADLQKAEMIAVIDAFQALFVLFNCDQCGVLIEVSPGRGRREYLQCMCGKVKFAFMSKPKVAA
;
A
#
# COMPACT_ATOMS: atom_id res chain seq x y z
N MET A 1 15.91 -9.95 -14.53
CA MET A 1 14.61 -10.66 -14.66
C MET A 1 14.82 -11.98 -15.41
N ILE A 2 13.82 -12.86 -15.48
CA ILE A 2 13.96 -14.29 -15.83
C ILE A 2 12.93 -14.74 -16.87
N GLN A 3 13.03 -15.99 -17.33
CA GLN A 3 11.97 -16.74 -18.01
C GLN A 3 11.92 -18.17 -17.42
N VAL A 4 10.72 -18.70 -17.16
CA VAL A 4 10.52 -20.02 -16.58
C VAL A 4 10.50 -21.10 -17.67
N GLU A 5 11.36 -22.10 -17.52
CA GLU A 5 11.45 -23.28 -18.38
C GLU A 5 10.55 -24.41 -17.88
N SER A 6 10.63 -24.72 -16.58
CA SER A 6 9.82 -25.76 -15.95
C SER A 6 9.46 -25.39 -14.52
N LEU A 7 8.37 -25.96 -14.03
CA LEU A 7 7.89 -25.80 -12.66
C LEU A 7 7.44 -27.16 -12.11
N THR A 8 7.96 -27.51 -10.94
CA THR A 8 7.60 -28.70 -10.17
C THR A 8 7.10 -28.27 -8.80
N ILE A 9 5.91 -28.72 -8.43
CA ILE A 9 5.22 -28.38 -7.20
C ILE A 9 4.93 -29.69 -6.47
N ALA A 10 5.32 -29.79 -5.20
CA ALA A 10 5.07 -30.95 -4.37
C ALA A 10 4.51 -30.54 -3.02
N GLU A 11 3.39 -31.17 -2.63
CA GLU A 11 2.73 -31.05 -1.32
C GLU A 11 2.55 -29.59 -0.87
N PHE A 12 2.18 -28.72 -1.79
CA PHE A 12 2.14 -27.27 -1.59
C PHE A 12 0.73 -26.74 -1.87
N ARG A 13 0.14 -26.02 -0.91
CA ARG A 13 -1.23 -25.49 -0.99
C ARG A 13 -2.23 -26.61 -1.32
N GLY A 14 -3.00 -26.49 -2.40
CA GLY A 14 -3.89 -27.56 -2.85
C GLY A 14 -3.24 -28.59 -3.79
N ILE A 15 -1.93 -28.56 -3.99
CA ILE A 15 -1.24 -29.37 -5.01
C ILE A 15 -0.44 -30.47 -4.33
N ARG A 16 -0.77 -31.72 -4.62
CA ARG A 16 -0.04 -32.91 -4.14
C ARG A 16 1.24 -33.12 -4.93
N SER A 17 1.14 -33.18 -6.26
CA SER A 17 2.26 -33.26 -7.19
C SER A 17 1.85 -32.69 -8.53
N LEU A 18 2.63 -31.76 -9.08
CA LEU A 18 2.40 -31.19 -10.41
C LEU A 18 3.74 -30.84 -11.07
N SER A 19 3.88 -31.13 -12.35
CA SER A 19 5.04 -30.73 -13.15
C SER A 19 4.61 -30.15 -14.50
N LEU A 20 4.94 -28.88 -14.72
CA LEU A 20 4.63 -28.09 -15.90
C LEU A 20 5.91 -27.79 -16.69
N ASN A 21 5.83 -27.90 -18.01
CA ASN A 21 6.94 -27.56 -18.91
C ASN A 21 6.53 -26.35 -19.76
N LEU A 22 7.02 -25.17 -19.38
CA LEU A 22 6.64 -23.88 -19.97
C LEU A 22 7.55 -23.50 -21.15
N GLN A 23 8.77 -24.04 -21.20
CA GLN A 23 9.74 -23.83 -22.29
C GLN A 23 10.04 -22.35 -22.60
N ARG A 24 9.95 -21.45 -21.62
CA ARG A 24 10.11 -19.99 -21.77
C ARG A 24 9.05 -19.33 -22.65
N ARG A 25 7.94 -20.03 -22.91
CA ARG A 25 6.81 -19.50 -23.70
C ARG A 25 5.70 -19.05 -22.78
N ASN A 26 4.80 -18.25 -23.33
CA ASN A 26 3.53 -17.96 -22.68
C ASN A 26 2.79 -19.28 -22.43
N PHE A 27 2.20 -19.41 -21.24
CA PHE A 27 1.59 -20.65 -20.78
C PHE A 27 0.26 -20.36 -20.11
N ALA A 28 -0.78 -21.15 -20.41
CA ALA A 28 -2.11 -20.94 -19.83
C ALA A 28 -2.60 -22.15 -19.02
N VAL A 29 -3.10 -21.90 -17.82
CA VAL A 29 -3.78 -22.87 -16.96
C VAL A 29 -5.27 -22.55 -16.92
N CYS A 30 -6.11 -23.41 -17.49
CA CYS A 30 -7.55 -23.21 -17.56
C CYS A 30 -8.30 -24.23 -16.68
N GLY A 31 -9.38 -23.83 -16.02
CA GLY A 31 -10.20 -24.74 -15.22
C GLY A 31 -11.23 -24.01 -14.36
N SER A 32 -12.29 -24.71 -13.93
CA SER A 32 -13.34 -24.12 -13.09
C SER A 32 -12.80 -23.56 -11.76
N ASN A 33 -13.60 -22.75 -11.06
CA ASN A 33 -13.23 -22.28 -9.73
C ASN A 33 -13.01 -23.46 -8.77
N GLY A 34 -12.02 -23.34 -7.88
CA GLY A 34 -11.66 -24.41 -6.95
C GLY A 34 -10.81 -25.55 -7.53
N THR A 35 -10.47 -25.54 -8.82
CA THR A 35 -9.68 -26.62 -9.45
C THR A 35 -8.17 -26.58 -9.15
N GLY A 36 -7.68 -25.62 -8.35
CA GLY A 36 -6.27 -25.52 -7.96
C GLY A 36 -5.40 -24.57 -8.81
N LYS A 37 -5.98 -23.82 -9.77
CA LYS A 37 -5.26 -22.87 -10.66
C LYS A 37 -4.37 -21.88 -9.90
N SER A 38 -4.93 -21.19 -8.90
CA SER A 38 -4.19 -20.20 -8.11
C SER A 38 -3.08 -20.83 -7.27
N GLY A 39 -3.08 -22.16 -7.06
CA GLY A 39 -1.96 -22.87 -6.45
C GLY A 39 -0.70 -22.84 -7.33
N VAL A 40 -0.84 -22.78 -8.65
CA VAL A 40 0.28 -22.61 -9.59
C VAL A 40 0.87 -21.20 -9.47
N VAL A 41 0.01 -20.19 -9.29
CA VAL A 41 0.41 -18.80 -9.09
C VAL A 41 1.12 -18.63 -7.75
N ASP A 42 0.53 -19.16 -6.67
CA ASP A 42 1.14 -19.19 -5.33
C ASP A 42 2.52 -19.87 -5.38
N ALA A 43 2.68 -20.94 -6.17
CA ALA A 43 3.95 -21.65 -6.29
C ALA A 43 5.03 -20.85 -7.05
N LEU A 44 4.66 -20.19 -8.15
CA LEU A 44 5.57 -19.29 -8.88
C LEU A 44 5.99 -18.11 -8.02
N GLU A 45 5.05 -17.48 -7.33
CA GLU A 45 5.35 -16.38 -6.40
C GLU A 45 6.28 -16.86 -5.28
N PHE A 46 5.99 -18.04 -4.71
CA PHE A 46 6.77 -18.61 -3.61
C PHE A 46 8.20 -18.93 -4.02
N VAL A 47 8.43 -19.66 -5.12
CA VAL A 47 9.80 -20.04 -5.50
C VAL A 47 10.65 -18.82 -5.86
N LEU A 48 10.04 -17.79 -6.46
CA LEU A 48 10.74 -16.58 -6.91
C LEU A 48 11.00 -15.58 -5.78
N THR A 49 10.06 -15.40 -4.85
CA THR A 49 10.10 -14.33 -3.83
C THR A 49 10.25 -14.83 -2.40
N GLY A 50 10.00 -16.12 -2.14
CA GLY A 50 9.88 -16.68 -0.79
C GLY A 50 8.59 -16.30 -0.06
N THR A 51 7.70 -15.54 -0.70
CA THR A 51 6.43 -15.07 -0.13
C THR A 51 5.23 -15.52 -0.97
N ILE A 52 4.04 -15.40 -0.39
CA ILE A 52 2.77 -15.66 -1.07
C ILE A 52 1.83 -14.50 -0.74
N SER A 53 1.50 -13.68 -1.72
CA SER A 53 0.61 -12.53 -1.62
C SER A 53 -0.72 -12.92 -0.99
N ARG A 54 -1.26 -14.11 -1.31
CA ARG A 54 -2.51 -14.61 -0.73
C ARG A 54 -2.44 -14.90 0.77
N LEU A 55 -1.25 -15.08 1.33
CA LEU A 55 -1.04 -15.35 2.76
C LEU A 55 -0.44 -14.17 3.53
N THR A 56 -0.16 -13.04 2.88
CA THR A 56 0.55 -11.90 3.50
C THR A 56 -0.17 -10.57 3.25
N GLY A 57 -0.13 -9.64 4.22
CA GLY A 57 -0.70 -8.30 4.12
C GLY A 57 -2.01 -8.08 4.90
N LYS A 58 -2.66 -6.93 4.69
CA LYS A 58 -3.89 -6.53 5.41
C LYS A 58 -5.00 -7.60 5.28
N GLY A 59 -5.72 -7.85 6.37
CA GLY A 59 -6.83 -8.81 6.44
C GLY A 59 -6.43 -10.29 6.51
N ARG A 60 -5.16 -10.60 6.84
CA ARG A 60 -4.61 -11.97 6.82
C ARG A 60 -3.82 -12.34 8.09
N GLY A 61 -4.17 -11.76 9.23
CA GLY A 61 -3.42 -11.95 10.49
C GLY A 61 -3.27 -13.40 10.92
N ASP A 62 -4.26 -14.23 10.59
CA ASP A 62 -4.28 -15.67 10.93
C ASP A 62 -3.64 -16.56 9.85
N LEU A 63 -3.15 -15.98 8.76
CA LEU A 63 -2.51 -16.72 7.66
C LEU A 63 -0.99 -16.59 7.74
N SER A 64 -0.31 -17.70 7.47
CA SER A 64 1.15 -17.78 7.49
C SER A 64 1.64 -18.77 6.45
N ILE A 65 2.81 -18.53 5.85
CA ILE A 65 3.43 -19.48 4.91
C ILE A 65 3.76 -20.79 5.62
N LYS A 66 4.14 -20.74 6.90
CA LYS A 66 4.50 -21.92 7.68
C LYS A 66 3.32 -22.88 7.85
N ASP A 67 2.15 -22.35 8.18
CA ASP A 67 0.99 -23.18 8.53
C ASP A 67 0.08 -23.46 7.33
N HIS A 68 0.12 -22.58 6.32
CA HIS A 68 -0.79 -22.61 5.16
C HIS A 68 -0.07 -22.77 3.82
N GLY A 69 1.26 -22.73 3.78
CA GLY A 69 2.06 -23.06 2.61
C GLY A 69 2.04 -24.56 2.26
N PRO A 70 2.21 -25.49 3.23
CA PRO A 70 2.14 -26.92 2.95
C PRO A 70 0.72 -27.34 2.58
N HIS A 71 0.60 -28.48 1.91
CA HIS A 71 -0.68 -29.18 1.79
C HIS A 71 -1.27 -29.46 3.17
N VAL A 72 -2.60 -29.49 3.28
CA VAL A 72 -3.29 -29.64 4.57
C VAL A 72 -2.83 -30.90 5.33
N ASP A 73 -2.56 -31.99 4.62
CA ASP A 73 -2.06 -33.25 5.18
C ASP A 73 -0.55 -33.28 5.47
N ARG A 74 0.19 -32.23 5.08
CA ARG A 74 1.65 -32.13 5.23
C ARG A 74 2.08 -30.97 6.11
N LYS A 75 1.16 -30.42 6.91
CA LYS A 75 1.45 -29.33 7.86
C LYS A 75 2.56 -29.67 8.86
N THR A 76 2.65 -30.92 9.29
CA THR A 76 3.68 -31.41 10.23
C THR A 76 5.01 -31.78 9.55
N GLU A 77 5.04 -31.85 8.22
CA GLU A 77 6.21 -32.25 7.41
C GLU A 77 6.55 -31.15 6.37
N PRO A 78 6.82 -29.90 6.79
CA PRO A 78 6.97 -28.77 5.87
C PRO A 78 8.18 -28.89 4.92
N GLU A 79 9.13 -29.78 5.19
CA GLU A 79 10.21 -30.11 4.24
C GLU A 79 9.73 -30.83 2.98
N LYS A 80 8.62 -31.58 3.06
CA LYS A 80 8.02 -32.27 1.90
C LYS A 80 7.28 -31.30 0.98
N ALA A 81 6.85 -30.16 1.52
CA ALA A 81 6.25 -29.08 0.77
C ALA A 81 7.34 -28.20 0.12
N PHE A 82 7.48 -28.28 -1.20
CA PHE A 82 8.46 -27.49 -1.93
C PHE A 82 7.99 -27.11 -3.33
N VAL A 83 8.62 -26.07 -3.87
CA VAL A 83 8.49 -25.68 -5.26
C VAL A 83 9.88 -25.57 -5.86
N GLU A 84 10.04 -26.14 -7.04
CA GLU A 84 11.25 -26.12 -7.82
C GLU A 84 10.95 -25.58 -9.23
N ALA A 85 11.79 -24.70 -9.75
CA ALA A 85 11.67 -24.16 -11.09
C ALA A 85 13.02 -24.16 -11.78
N THR A 86 13.05 -24.48 -13.08
CA THR A 86 14.19 -24.16 -13.93
C THR A 86 13.91 -22.82 -14.59
N VAL A 87 14.80 -21.85 -14.42
CA VAL A 87 14.65 -20.51 -14.97
C VAL A 87 15.85 -20.15 -15.83
N TRP A 88 15.57 -19.58 -17.00
CA TRP A 88 16.55 -18.92 -17.84
C TRP A 88 16.73 -17.48 -17.36
N ILE A 89 17.98 -17.06 -17.19
CA ILE A 89 18.35 -15.70 -16.81
C ILE A 89 18.96 -15.01 -18.03
N PRO A 90 18.23 -14.15 -18.77
CA PRO A 90 18.71 -13.52 -19.99
C PRO A 90 20.03 -12.75 -19.82
N SER A 91 20.20 -12.03 -18.70
CA SER A 91 21.42 -11.25 -18.42
C SER A 91 22.67 -12.12 -18.26
N LEU A 92 22.50 -13.37 -17.84
CA LEU A 92 23.59 -14.33 -17.63
C LEU A 92 23.68 -15.38 -18.74
N ARG A 93 22.70 -15.39 -19.65
CA ARG A 93 22.55 -16.37 -20.74
C ARG A 93 22.72 -17.83 -20.27
N ARG A 94 22.09 -18.17 -19.14
CA ARG A 94 22.13 -19.53 -18.57
C ARG A 94 20.81 -19.89 -17.89
N SER A 95 20.53 -21.19 -17.84
CA SER A 95 19.48 -21.78 -17.02
C SER A 95 20.00 -22.11 -15.63
N VAL A 96 19.15 -21.91 -14.63
CA VAL A 96 19.42 -22.19 -13.21
C VAL A 96 18.21 -22.92 -12.65
N GLN A 97 18.45 -24.04 -11.97
CA GLN A 97 17.43 -24.70 -11.17
C GLN A 97 17.36 -24.01 -9.81
N VAL A 98 16.17 -23.60 -9.40
CA VAL A 98 15.93 -23.00 -8.09
C VAL A 98 14.84 -23.74 -7.34
N ARG A 99 15.01 -23.84 -6.03
CA ARG A 99 14.09 -24.54 -5.15
C ARG A 99 13.90 -23.80 -3.84
N ARG A 100 12.66 -23.76 -3.36
CA ARG A 100 12.32 -23.36 -1.99
C ARG A 100 11.45 -24.40 -1.33
N SER A 101 11.68 -24.63 -0.04
CA SER A 101 10.86 -25.48 0.81
C SER A 101 10.13 -24.63 1.84
N VAL A 102 8.91 -25.03 2.21
CA VAL A 102 8.13 -24.34 3.22
C VAL A 102 8.76 -24.41 4.61
N LYS A 103 9.63 -25.40 4.87
CA LYS A 103 10.45 -25.45 6.10
C LYS A 103 11.37 -24.23 6.25
N ALA A 104 11.86 -23.67 5.14
CA ALA A 104 12.74 -22.51 5.13
C ALA A 104 12.39 -21.57 3.96
N PRO A 105 11.24 -20.84 4.04
CA PRO A 105 10.73 -20.00 2.95
C PRO A 105 11.71 -18.94 2.46
N ALA A 106 12.53 -18.39 3.36
CA ALA A 106 13.51 -17.36 3.05
C ALA A 106 14.77 -17.88 2.33
N VAL A 107 15.01 -19.20 2.33
CA VAL A 107 16.24 -19.79 1.78
C VAL A 107 15.99 -20.29 0.36
N LEU A 108 16.59 -19.62 -0.62
CA LEU A 108 16.62 -20.07 -2.01
C LEU A 108 17.80 -21.02 -2.24
N GLN A 109 17.51 -22.25 -2.66
CA GLN A 109 18.53 -23.18 -3.14
C GLN A 109 18.65 -23.02 -4.66
N ALA A 110 19.85 -22.72 -5.16
CA ALA A 110 20.10 -22.53 -6.59
C ALA A 110 21.19 -23.48 -7.11
N HIS A 111 21.06 -23.96 -8.34
CA HIS A 111 22.08 -24.76 -9.00
C HIS A 111 22.18 -24.39 -10.50
N PRO A 112 23.36 -23.92 -10.97
CA PRO A 112 24.55 -23.58 -10.20
C PRO A 112 24.33 -22.34 -9.31
N ASP A 113 24.81 -22.37 -8.07
CA ASP A 113 24.78 -21.22 -7.17
C ASP A 113 25.95 -20.28 -7.44
N SER A 114 25.68 -18.97 -7.50
CA SER A 114 26.70 -17.94 -7.71
C SER A 114 26.19 -16.56 -7.27
N PRO A 115 27.08 -15.62 -6.89
CA PRO A 115 26.69 -14.29 -6.45
C PRO A 115 25.78 -13.54 -7.43
N GLU A 116 25.99 -13.73 -8.74
CA GLU A 116 25.20 -13.09 -9.80
C GLU A 116 23.78 -13.67 -9.87
N VAL A 117 23.62 -14.98 -9.65
CA VAL A 117 22.29 -15.62 -9.58
C VAL A 117 21.55 -15.10 -8.36
N GLN A 118 22.20 -15.10 -7.20
CA GLN A 118 21.61 -14.59 -5.96
C GLN A 118 21.25 -13.11 -6.05
N ALA A 119 22.00 -12.31 -6.82
CA ALA A 119 21.63 -10.92 -7.10
C ALA A 119 20.34 -10.79 -7.93
N VAL A 120 20.15 -11.65 -8.94
CA VAL A 120 18.92 -11.67 -9.76
C VAL A 120 17.69 -12.03 -8.91
N PHE A 121 17.81 -13.02 -8.03
CA PHE A 121 16.69 -13.41 -7.16
C PHE A 121 16.43 -12.40 -6.05
N ARG A 122 17.46 -11.77 -5.47
CA ARG A 122 17.26 -10.62 -4.56
C ARG A 122 16.52 -9.48 -5.23
N GLN A 123 16.76 -9.26 -6.53
CA GLN A 123 15.98 -8.28 -7.30
C GLN A 123 14.51 -8.71 -7.46
N LEU A 124 14.24 -9.99 -7.71
CA LEU A 124 12.86 -10.51 -7.78
C LEU A 124 12.15 -10.47 -6.42
N GLU A 125 12.84 -10.77 -5.32
CA GLU A 125 12.34 -10.61 -3.95
C GLU A 125 12.03 -9.15 -3.64
N ALA A 126 12.86 -8.22 -4.14
CA ALA A 126 12.60 -6.79 -4.02
C ALA A 126 11.40 -6.35 -4.86
N HIS A 127 11.07 -7.03 -5.97
CA HIS A 127 9.94 -6.74 -6.85
C HIS A 127 8.92 -7.91 -6.89
N PRO A 128 8.19 -8.18 -5.79
CA PRO A 128 7.27 -9.31 -5.70
C PRO A 128 6.04 -9.14 -6.62
N GLU A 129 5.86 -7.99 -7.25
CA GLU A 129 4.70 -7.64 -8.07
C GLU A 129 4.73 -8.28 -9.47
N ILE A 130 5.40 -9.44 -9.59
CA ILE A 130 5.43 -10.31 -10.76
C ILE A 130 4.12 -11.06 -10.99
N ALA A 131 3.26 -11.15 -9.96
CA ALA A 131 1.93 -11.73 -10.06
C ALA A 131 0.88 -10.63 -9.94
N LEU A 132 -0.10 -10.65 -10.84
CA LEU A 132 -1.27 -9.79 -10.82
C LEU A 132 -2.53 -10.64 -10.75
N SER A 133 -3.30 -10.43 -9.70
CA SER A 133 -4.63 -11.00 -9.48
C SER A 133 -5.69 -9.90 -9.56
N ARG A 134 -6.97 -10.29 -9.70
CA ARG A 134 -8.09 -9.33 -9.62
C ARG A 134 -8.06 -8.48 -8.33
N ARG A 135 -7.61 -9.05 -7.22
CA ARG A 135 -7.49 -8.33 -5.95
C ARG A 135 -6.47 -7.19 -6.02
N GLU A 136 -5.37 -7.39 -6.73
CA GLU A 136 -4.35 -6.34 -6.94
C GLU A 136 -4.84 -5.27 -7.90
N ILE A 137 -5.56 -5.65 -8.97
CA ILE A 137 -6.24 -4.70 -9.86
C ILE A 137 -7.13 -3.75 -9.05
N ILE A 138 -8.01 -4.31 -8.20
CA ILE A 138 -8.91 -3.52 -7.35
C ILE A 138 -8.12 -2.57 -6.44
N ARG A 139 -6.98 -3.00 -5.89
CA ARG A 139 -6.12 -2.15 -5.05
C ARG A 139 -5.61 -0.91 -5.78
N PHE A 140 -5.25 -1.03 -7.05
CA PHE A 140 -4.73 0.11 -7.82
C PHE A 140 -5.83 1.05 -8.32
N VAL A 141 -7.03 0.52 -8.55
CA VAL A 141 -8.12 1.25 -9.22
C VAL A 141 -9.12 1.85 -8.21
N LEU A 142 -9.63 1.06 -7.27
CA LEU A 142 -10.79 1.41 -6.44
C LEU A 142 -10.46 1.89 -5.02
N THR A 143 -9.21 1.80 -4.59
CA THR A 143 -8.84 2.28 -3.24
C THR A 143 -8.87 3.80 -3.13
N GLU A 144 -9.02 4.30 -1.90
CA GLU A 144 -8.98 5.72 -1.61
C GLU A 144 -7.67 6.36 -2.08
N PRO A 145 -7.66 7.65 -2.49
CA PRO A 145 -6.48 8.31 -3.05
C PRO A 145 -5.20 8.20 -2.21
N GLY A 146 -5.33 8.21 -0.87
CA GLY A 146 -4.18 8.07 0.03
C GLY A 146 -3.61 6.64 0.07
N GLN A 147 -4.48 5.63 0.08
CA GLN A 147 -4.03 4.23 0.01
C GLN A 147 -3.55 3.87 -1.39
N ARG A 148 -4.19 4.39 -2.44
CA ARG A 148 -3.73 4.23 -3.84
C ARG A 148 -2.34 4.81 -4.04
N ALA A 149 -2.05 6.00 -3.50
CA ALA A 149 -0.70 6.57 -3.53
C ALA A 149 0.31 5.61 -2.92
N LYS A 150 0.02 5.08 -1.73
CA LYS A 150 0.91 4.12 -1.04
C LYS A 150 1.08 2.84 -1.86
N ASP A 151 0.02 2.28 -2.41
CA ASP A 151 0.05 1.02 -3.16
C ASP A 151 0.82 1.20 -4.49
N VAL A 152 0.58 2.28 -5.22
CA VAL A 152 1.31 2.60 -6.47
C VAL A 152 2.76 3.01 -6.18
N GLN A 153 3.03 3.77 -5.11
CA GLN A 153 4.40 4.11 -4.71
C GLN A 153 5.17 2.88 -4.24
N ALA A 154 4.54 1.96 -3.51
CA ALA A 154 5.16 0.69 -3.12
C ALA A 154 5.52 -0.15 -4.36
N LEU A 155 4.62 -0.18 -5.35
CA LEU A 155 4.89 -0.82 -6.65
C LEU A 155 6.07 -0.15 -7.37
N LEU A 156 6.16 1.19 -7.31
CA LEU A 156 7.26 1.98 -7.88
C LEU A 156 8.54 2.00 -7.02
N LYS A 157 8.54 1.42 -5.81
CA LYS A 157 9.61 1.55 -4.79
C LYS A 157 9.97 3.00 -4.43
N LEU A 158 8.94 3.83 -4.30
CA LEU A 158 9.06 5.25 -3.95
C LEU A 158 8.57 5.55 -2.52
N ASP A 159 8.27 4.51 -1.73
CA ASP A 159 7.82 4.60 -0.35
C ASP A 159 8.87 5.25 0.58
N ASP A 160 10.16 5.01 0.31
CA ASP A 160 11.27 5.66 1.03
C ASP A 160 11.29 7.19 0.85
N LEU A 161 10.79 7.70 -0.29
CA LEU A 161 10.77 9.13 -0.55
C LEU A 161 9.86 9.86 0.45
N GLU A 162 8.71 9.26 0.78
CA GLU A 162 7.73 9.81 1.71
C GLU A 162 8.22 9.69 3.17
N VAL A 163 8.92 8.61 3.49
CA VAL A 163 9.58 8.43 4.80
C VAL A 163 10.63 9.52 5.01
N LEU A 164 11.49 9.76 4.03
CA LEU A 164 12.52 10.79 4.10
C LEU A 164 11.90 12.19 4.18
N ARG A 165 10.85 12.47 3.38
CA ARG A 165 10.08 13.73 3.44
C ARG A 165 9.57 14.01 4.85
N THR A 166 8.94 13.01 5.47
CA THR A 166 8.35 13.13 6.81
C THR A 166 9.43 13.36 7.86
N ARG A 167 10.59 12.71 7.74
CA ARG A 167 11.74 12.93 8.64
C ARG A 167 12.29 14.36 8.50
N LEU A 168 12.48 14.85 7.27
CA LEU A 168 12.96 16.21 7.02
C LEU A 168 11.98 17.27 7.54
N GLN A 169 10.67 17.07 7.38
CA GLN A 169 9.64 17.95 7.95
C GLN A 169 9.75 18.04 9.47
N ARG A 170 9.91 16.90 10.17
CA ARG A 170 10.08 16.87 11.63
C ARG A 170 11.33 17.63 12.06
N ILE A 171 12.45 17.45 11.34
CA ILE A 171 13.70 18.17 11.61
C ILE A 171 13.53 19.68 11.42
N SER A 172 12.83 20.11 10.36
CA SER A 172 12.51 21.51 10.10
C SER A 172 11.69 22.10 11.25
N ASN A 173 10.59 21.44 11.65
CA ASN A 173 9.71 21.92 12.72
C ASN A 173 10.44 22.01 14.07
N ALA A 174 11.24 21.00 14.42
CA ALA A 174 12.02 21.00 15.65
C ALA A 174 13.08 22.12 15.67
N SER A 175 13.72 22.38 14.53
CA SER A 175 14.71 23.44 14.41
C SER A 175 14.07 24.84 14.52
N GLN A 176 12.87 25.03 13.95
CA GLN A 176 12.10 26.26 14.09
C GLN A 176 11.65 26.52 15.54
N ALA A 177 11.19 25.49 16.24
CA ALA A 177 10.84 25.60 17.66
C ALA A 177 12.05 25.99 18.53
N ALA A 178 13.21 25.37 18.28
CA ALA A 178 14.45 25.71 18.98
C ALA A 178 14.93 27.14 18.69
N ALA A 179 14.77 27.61 17.45
CA ALA A 179 15.07 28.99 17.07
C ALA A 179 14.19 30.00 17.82
N LYS A 180 12.87 29.73 17.92
CA LYS A 180 11.93 30.57 18.68
C LYS A 180 12.31 30.63 20.17
N ALA A 181 12.63 29.50 20.77
CA ALA A 181 13.07 29.43 22.17
C ALA A 181 14.37 30.23 22.41
N ALA A 182 15.37 30.05 21.55
CA ALA A 182 16.64 30.78 21.67
C ALA A 182 16.48 32.30 21.48
N ALA A 183 15.55 32.74 20.61
CA ALA A 183 15.21 34.15 20.46
C ALA A 183 14.59 34.73 21.73
N ALA A 184 13.67 34.01 22.38
CA ALA A 184 13.08 34.42 23.66
C ALA A 184 14.15 34.56 24.75
N THR A 185 15.09 33.60 24.85
CA THR A 185 16.22 33.69 25.80
C THR A 185 17.12 34.90 25.54
N ARG A 186 17.41 35.22 24.27
CA ARG A 186 18.16 36.43 23.90
C ARG A 186 17.42 37.70 24.35
N ASP A 187 16.11 37.76 24.12
CA ASP A 187 15.31 38.94 24.45
C ASP A 187 15.22 39.16 25.96
N ALA A 188 15.10 38.09 26.75
CA ALA A 188 15.20 38.14 28.20
C ALA A 188 16.57 38.69 28.66
N ALA A 189 17.67 38.13 28.13
CA ALA A 189 19.02 38.60 28.46
C ALA A 189 19.27 40.06 28.06
N LYS A 190 18.66 40.51 26.95
CA LYS A 190 18.70 41.90 26.49
C LYS A 190 18.00 42.81 27.50
N ALA A 191 16.80 42.45 27.92
CA ALA A 191 16.03 43.21 28.90
C ALA A 191 16.76 43.32 30.26
N GLU A 192 17.40 42.23 30.72
CA GLU A 192 18.23 42.26 31.93
C GLU A 192 19.43 43.22 31.79
N PHE A 193 20.14 43.18 30.67
CA PHE A 193 21.29 44.04 30.44
C PHE A 193 20.90 45.52 30.38
N VAL A 194 19.80 45.84 29.67
CA VAL A 194 19.25 47.21 29.56
C VAL A 194 18.88 47.76 30.95
N ARG A 195 18.22 46.94 31.79
CA ARG A 195 17.91 47.32 33.19
C ARG A 195 19.17 47.53 34.03
N ALA A 196 20.14 46.60 33.97
CA ALA A 196 21.36 46.69 34.78
C ALA A 196 22.24 47.89 34.42
N MET A 197 22.18 48.34 33.17
CA MET A 197 22.94 49.50 32.69
C MET A 197 22.15 50.80 32.78
N ASP A 198 20.85 50.78 33.08
CA ASP A 198 19.99 51.97 33.07
C ASP A 198 20.11 52.75 31.73
N ILE A 199 19.91 52.02 30.64
CA ILE A 199 19.94 52.55 29.26
C ILE A 199 18.59 52.28 28.59
N ALA A 200 18.29 52.96 27.48
CA ALA A 200 17.02 52.74 26.77
C ALA A 200 17.07 51.48 25.88
N ASP A 201 18.20 51.22 25.23
CA ASP A 201 18.42 49.99 24.46
C ASP A 201 19.88 49.50 24.55
N ALA A 202 20.13 48.25 24.15
CA ALA A 202 21.44 47.63 24.13
C ALA A 202 22.24 48.00 22.85
N THR A 203 22.26 49.28 22.48
CA THR A 203 23.02 49.76 21.31
C THR A 203 24.45 50.17 21.70
N ALA A 204 25.40 50.01 20.77
CA ALA A 204 26.79 50.35 21.04
C ALA A 204 26.99 51.81 21.54
N PRO A 205 26.33 52.85 20.98
CA PRO A 205 26.44 54.21 21.49
C PRO A 205 25.95 54.37 22.93
N GLU A 206 24.78 53.82 23.26
CA GLU A 206 24.20 53.93 24.61
C GLU A 206 25.04 53.20 25.65
N ILE A 207 25.53 52.00 25.31
CA ILE A 207 26.41 51.22 26.18
C ILE A 207 27.73 51.98 26.43
N LEU A 208 28.35 52.52 25.38
CA LEU A 208 29.60 53.27 25.48
C LEU A 208 29.42 54.55 26.28
N GLU A 209 28.35 55.31 26.04
CA GLU A 209 28.06 56.54 26.78
C GLU A 209 27.85 56.25 28.27
N ALA A 210 27.02 55.25 28.58
CA ALA A 210 26.69 54.87 29.93
C ALA A 210 27.92 54.31 30.68
N ALA A 211 28.73 53.48 30.04
CA ALA A 211 29.98 52.97 30.59
C ALA A 211 31.04 54.07 30.76
N ASN A 212 31.26 54.91 29.75
CA ASN A 212 32.27 55.98 29.80
C ASN A 212 31.95 57.07 30.83
N ARG A 213 30.67 57.30 31.15
CA ARG A 213 30.28 58.11 32.32
C ARG A 213 30.89 57.55 33.62
N ARG A 214 30.84 56.24 33.84
CA ARG A 214 31.35 55.59 35.07
C ARG A 214 32.86 55.39 35.03
N ARG A 215 33.44 55.14 33.86
CA ARG A 215 34.90 55.07 33.67
C ARG A 215 35.61 56.39 34.01
N ARG A 216 34.99 57.54 33.70
CA ARG A 216 35.51 58.87 34.09
C ARG A 216 35.59 59.06 35.61
N VAL A 217 34.61 58.54 36.35
CA VAL A 217 34.61 58.60 37.83
C VAL A 217 35.78 57.79 38.43
N LEU A 218 36.18 56.72 37.76
CA LEU A 218 37.30 55.86 38.14
C LEU A 218 38.66 56.34 37.60
N GLY A 219 38.72 57.45 36.86
CA GLY A 219 39.95 57.93 36.21
C GLY A 219 40.44 57.02 35.08
N LEU A 220 39.58 56.17 34.52
CA LEU A 220 39.90 55.27 33.43
C LEU A 220 39.73 55.94 32.07
N GLU A 221 40.54 55.53 31.09
CA GLU A 221 40.39 55.97 29.71
C GLU A 221 39.04 55.51 29.13
N GLY A 222 38.38 56.39 28.37
CA GLY A 222 37.10 56.07 27.73
C GLY A 222 37.25 55.00 26.64
N LEU A 223 36.28 54.09 26.55
CA LEU A 223 36.19 53.12 25.47
C LEU A 223 35.71 53.82 24.20
N SER A 224 36.44 53.66 23.10
CA SER A 224 36.07 54.19 21.77
C SER A 224 35.18 53.23 20.98
N THR A 225 35.30 51.91 21.21
CA THR A 225 34.51 50.87 20.56
C THR A 225 34.24 49.71 21.53
N LEU A 226 33.17 48.96 21.29
CA LEU A 226 32.83 47.75 22.04
C LEU A 226 32.70 46.57 21.07
N GLY A 227 33.83 45.96 20.73
CA GLY A 227 33.88 44.76 19.88
C GLY A 227 33.37 43.50 20.60
N PRO A 228 33.37 42.33 19.93
CA PRO A 228 32.96 41.05 20.52
C PRO A 228 33.75 40.68 21.80
N GLU A 229 35.03 41.03 21.83
CA GLU A 229 35.97 40.80 22.94
C GLU A 229 36.11 42.02 23.88
N GLY A 230 35.46 43.15 23.56
CA GLY A 230 35.59 44.37 24.36
C GLY A 230 34.96 44.20 25.74
N SER A 231 35.66 44.65 26.79
CA SER A 231 35.21 44.52 28.17
C SER A 231 34.95 45.88 28.79
N LEU A 232 33.79 46.02 29.43
CA LEU A 232 33.45 47.23 30.19
C LEU A 232 34.40 47.43 31.38
N ARG A 233 35.10 46.36 31.79
CA ARG A 233 36.02 46.34 32.92
C ARG A 233 37.47 46.70 32.54
N ASP A 234 37.76 46.98 31.28
CA ASP A 234 39.15 47.20 30.84
C ASP A 234 39.84 48.34 31.60
N GLY A 235 41.02 48.09 32.15
CA GLY A 235 41.76 49.06 32.96
C GLY A 235 41.40 49.12 34.45
N LEU A 236 40.40 48.37 34.93
CA LEU A 236 40.13 48.22 36.36
C LEU A 236 41.26 47.41 37.04
N SER A 237 41.91 48.00 38.06
CA SER A 237 42.93 47.32 38.86
C SER A 237 42.31 46.30 39.82
N SER A 238 42.98 45.17 40.01
CA SER A 238 42.52 44.06 40.85
C SER A 238 42.85 44.19 42.35
N GLN A 239 43.41 45.31 42.84
CA GLN A 239 43.76 45.46 44.27
C GLN A 239 43.45 46.83 44.89
N ALA A 240 42.62 46.80 45.96
CA ALA A 240 42.83 47.36 47.31
C ALA A 240 41.47 47.23 48.04
N GLY A 241 41.27 46.30 48.97
CA GLY A 241 41.69 46.49 50.36
C GLY A 241 40.57 47.01 51.30
N GLY A 242 39.35 47.24 50.79
CA GLY A 242 38.13 47.41 51.62
C GLY A 242 37.17 46.24 51.42
N PRO A 243 36.24 45.95 52.36
CA PRO A 243 35.21 44.94 52.13
C PRO A 243 34.40 45.39 50.91
N VAL A 244 34.58 44.71 49.77
CA VAL A 244 33.68 44.86 48.62
C VAL A 244 32.30 44.58 49.20
N ALA A 245 31.39 45.55 49.15
CA ALA A 245 30.01 45.30 49.54
C ALA A 245 29.56 44.09 48.71
N ALA A 246 29.22 42.98 49.37
CA ALA A 246 28.86 41.73 48.70
C ALA A 246 27.64 41.88 47.77
N VAL A 247 26.97 43.04 47.83
CA VAL A 247 25.77 43.42 47.12
C VAL A 247 25.91 44.87 46.62
N ASN A 248 25.78 45.10 45.31
CA ASN A 248 25.68 46.45 44.74
C ASN A 248 24.29 47.04 45.07
N LYS A 249 24.26 48.09 45.90
CA LYS A 249 23.02 48.71 46.41
C LYS A 249 22.09 49.19 45.30
N ALA A 250 22.61 49.82 44.24
CA ALA A 250 21.81 50.38 43.15
C ALA A 250 21.18 49.27 42.28
N VAL A 251 21.96 48.25 41.93
CA VAL A 251 21.48 47.09 41.15
C VAL A 251 20.48 46.28 41.97
N ALA A 252 20.79 46.04 43.25
CA ALA A 252 19.90 45.34 44.18
C ALA A 252 18.56 46.08 44.35
N ALA A 253 18.59 47.42 44.45
CA ALA A 253 17.39 48.24 44.51
C ALA A 253 16.59 48.18 43.20
N ALA A 254 17.25 48.23 42.04
CA ALA A 254 16.60 48.15 40.73
C ALA A 254 15.98 46.76 40.46
N ASP A 255 16.71 45.68 40.75
CA ASP A 255 16.22 44.30 40.59
C ASP A 255 15.04 44.02 41.54
N LEU A 256 15.12 44.50 42.79
CA LEU A 256 14.03 44.39 43.76
C LEU A 256 12.81 45.23 43.34
N ALA A 257 13.02 46.44 42.83
CA ALA A 257 11.95 47.28 42.31
C ALA A 257 11.26 46.61 41.11
N ALA A 258 12.03 46.03 40.18
CA ALA A 258 11.48 45.30 39.04
C ALA A 258 10.64 44.09 39.46
N LEU A 259 11.10 43.30 40.45
CA LEU A 259 10.32 42.17 40.96
C LEU A 259 9.05 42.65 41.68
N ARG A 260 9.12 43.70 42.50
CA ARG A 260 7.94 44.29 43.15
C ARG A 260 6.94 44.82 42.15
N ASP A 261 7.40 45.59 41.15
CA ASP A 261 6.54 46.10 40.09
C ASP A 261 5.87 44.96 39.31
N SER A 262 6.54 43.83 39.11
CA SER A 262 5.96 42.65 38.48
C SER A 262 4.89 42.00 39.36
N VAL A 263 5.18 41.83 40.65
CA VAL A 263 4.25 41.28 41.66
C VAL A 263 3.00 42.17 41.80
N ASP A 264 3.19 43.48 41.81
CA ASP A 264 2.11 44.48 41.88
C ASP A 264 1.30 44.49 40.58
N ARG A 265 1.95 44.42 39.41
CA ARG A 265 1.28 44.29 38.11
C ARG A 265 0.47 43.00 37.99
N ARG A 266 0.96 41.88 38.54
CA ARG A 266 0.22 40.62 38.60
C ARG A 266 -1.05 40.74 39.46
N SER A 267 -1.04 41.64 40.45
CA SER A 267 -2.21 42.03 41.24
C SER A 267 -3.04 43.15 40.60
N GLY A 268 -2.57 43.72 39.48
CA GLY A 268 -3.21 44.80 38.72
C GLY A 268 -4.45 44.36 37.94
N GLU A 269 -5.17 45.32 37.38
CA GLU A 269 -6.42 45.08 36.64
C GLU A 269 -6.19 44.37 35.30
N ASP A 270 -5.07 44.68 34.61
CA ASP A 270 -4.74 44.11 33.30
C ASP A 270 -4.44 42.60 33.35
N VAL A 271 -3.57 42.16 34.28
CA VAL A 271 -3.28 40.73 34.47
C VAL A 271 -4.52 39.98 34.98
N ARG A 272 -5.32 40.59 35.86
CA ARG A 272 -6.61 40.01 36.28
C ARG A 272 -7.58 39.85 35.11
N ALA A 273 -7.63 40.81 34.18
CA ALA A 273 -8.44 40.69 32.96
C ALA A 273 -7.92 39.57 32.03
N GLN A 274 -6.60 39.42 31.88
CA GLN A 274 -6.00 38.33 31.11
C GLN A 274 -6.27 36.95 31.73
N VAL A 275 -6.13 36.82 33.04
CA VAL A 275 -6.45 35.59 33.79
C VAL A 275 -7.94 35.27 33.68
N ALA A 276 -8.82 36.26 33.81
CA ALA A 276 -10.27 36.07 33.64
C ALA A 276 -10.64 35.65 32.21
N ALA A 277 -9.99 36.22 31.19
CA ALA A 277 -10.18 35.84 29.80
C ALA A 277 -9.68 34.42 29.51
N ALA A 278 -8.51 34.04 30.04
CA ALA A 278 -7.97 32.69 29.94
C ALA A 278 -8.87 31.68 30.65
N ARG A 279 -9.34 32.00 31.87
CA ARG A 279 -10.29 31.20 32.64
C ARG A 279 -11.57 30.97 31.85
N THR A 280 -12.18 32.03 31.31
CA THR A 280 -13.39 31.93 30.48
C THR A 280 -13.17 31.04 29.26
N ALA A 281 -12.00 31.12 28.62
CA ALA A 281 -11.68 30.27 27.47
C ALA A 281 -11.50 28.80 27.85
N VAL A 282 -10.87 28.51 28.99
CA VAL A 282 -10.71 27.15 29.54
C VAL A 282 -12.05 26.58 30.03
N GLU A 283 -12.91 27.38 30.64
CA GLU A 283 -14.24 26.95 31.09
C GLU A 283 -15.13 26.49 29.94
N ARG A 284 -15.02 27.12 28.76
CA ARG A 284 -15.73 26.69 27.55
C ARG A 284 -15.34 25.29 27.09
N LEU A 285 -14.22 24.75 27.56
CA LEU A 285 -13.73 23.42 27.22
C LEU A 285 -14.15 22.34 28.23
N ILE A 286 -14.66 22.70 29.41
CA ILE A 286 -14.99 21.74 30.49
C ILE A 286 -16.00 20.70 30.01
N ALA A 287 -17.07 21.14 29.35
CA ALA A 287 -18.14 20.26 28.87
C ALA A 287 -17.63 19.22 27.84
N ASP A 288 -16.49 19.47 27.21
CA ASP A 288 -15.91 18.67 26.15
C ASP A 288 -14.52 18.11 26.51
N GLU A 289 -14.13 18.09 27.80
CA GLU A 289 -12.80 17.65 28.23
C GLU A 289 -12.46 16.23 27.76
N SER A 290 -13.45 15.33 27.75
CA SER A 290 -13.30 13.96 27.26
C SER A 290 -12.92 13.89 25.77
N LEU A 291 -13.33 14.88 24.97
CA LEU A 291 -12.99 14.96 23.54
C LEU A 291 -11.57 15.50 23.31
N LEU A 292 -11.00 16.22 24.27
CA LEU A 292 -9.62 16.73 24.20
C LEU A 292 -8.56 15.64 24.41
N LYS A 293 -8.92 14.57 25.14
CA LYS A 293 -8.04 13.42 25.44
C LYS A 293 -7.97 12.43 24.26
N ASP A 294 -8.96 12.44 23.38
CA ASP A 294 -9.13 11.46 22.30
C ASP A 294 -9.02 12.07 20.90
N VAL A 295 -7.81 12.50 20.51
CA VAL A 295 -7.51 12.98 19.14
C VAL A 295 -7.78 11.91 18.07
N VAL A 296 -7.95 10.65 18.47
CA VAL A 296 -8.16 9.47 17.60
C VAL A 296 -9.63 9.30 17.15
N ARG A 297 -10.59 10.03 17.74
CA ARG A 297 -12.02 9.83 17.44
C ARG A 297 -12.47 10.27 16.04
N ASP A 298 -11.80 11.22 15.39
CA ASP A 298 -12.21 11.66 14.04
C ASP A 298 -12.02 10.55 12.98
N ASP A 299 -10.93 9.80 13.05
CA ASP A 299 -10.67 8.70 12.11
C ASP A 299 -11.55 7.47 12.40
N PHE A 300 -11.86 7.22 13.68
CA PHE A 300 -12.86 6.21 14.05
C PHE A 300 -14.25 6.55 13.51
N LEU A 301 -14.67 7.82 13.61
CA LEU A 301 -15.98 8.26 13.09
C LEU A 301 -16.07 8.17 11.56
N LYS A 302 -14.97 8.35 10.82
CA LYS A 302 -14.93 8.08 9.37
C LYS A 302 -15.08 6.59 9.09
N THR A 303 -14.29 5.77 9.79
CA THR A 303 -14.33 4.31 9.67
C THR A 303 -15.73 3.75 9.96
N ALA A 304 -16.47 4.35 10.90
CA ALA A 304 -17.85 3.96 11.21
C ALA A 304 -18.87 4.26 10.08
N LEU A 305 -18.61 5.23 9.19
CA LEU A 305 -19.41 5.38 7.97
C LEU A 305 -19.02 4.32 6.93
N ASP A 306 -17.72 4.04 6.83
CA ASP A 306 -17.19 3.08 5.85
C ASP A 306 -17.65 1.64 6.14
N LEU A 307 -17.96 1.34 7.40
CA LEU A 307 -18.43 0.03 7.86
C LEU A 307 -19.96 -0.11 7.91
N TYR A 308 -20.73 0.86 7.42
CA TYR A 308 -22.19 0.80 7.46
C TYR A 308 -22.75 -0.11 6.36
N GLU A 309 -23.39 -1.22 6.75
CA GLU A 309 -23.90 -2.26 5.84
C GLU A 309 -25.41 -2.15 5.53
N GLY A 310 -26.08 -1.07 5.94
CA GLY A 310 -27.44 -0.76 5.47
C GLY A 310 -28.59 -1.00 6.45
N GLU A 311 -28.37 -1.69 7.58
CA GLU A 311 -29.47 -2.04 8.51
C GLU A 311 -29.28 -1.48 9.94
N VAL A 312 -28.04 -1.37 10.41
CA VAL A 312 -27.72 -0.95 11.77
C VAL A 312 -26.43 -0.13 11.82
N CYS A 313 -26.30 0.74 12.81
CA CYS A 313 -25.06 1.46 13.09
C CYS A 313 -23.94 0.46 13.46
N PRO A 314 -22.80 0.43 12.74
CA PRO A 314 -21.73 -0.58 12.93
C PRO A 314 -20.95 -0.43 14.24
N VAL A 315 -21.34 0.52 15.08
CA VAL A 315 -20.68 0.81 16.36
C VAL A 315 -21.57 0.42 17.55
N CYS A 316 -22.90 0.44 17.39
CA CYS A 316 -23.83 0.23 18.51
C CYS A 316 -25.05 -0.62 18.13
N ASP A 317 -25.03 -1.24 16.94
CA ASP A 317 -26.05 -2.15 16.40
C ASP A 317 -27.49 -1.63 16.45
N THR A 318 -27.64 -0.31 16.56
CA THR A 318 -28.95 0.35 16.62
C THR A 318 -29.44 0.59 15.19
N PRO A 319 -30.70 0.25 14.87
CA PRO A 319 -31.29 0.55 13.57
C PRO A 319 -31.22 2.04 13.28
N LYS A 320 -30.54 2.40 12.20
CA LYS A 320 -30.38 3.77 11.71
C LYS A 320 -30.25 3.71 10.20
N THR A 321 -30.87 4.65 9.50
CA THR A 321 -30.66 4.82 8.06
C THR A 321 -29.28 5.43 7.79
N LEU A 322 -28.77 5.29 6.57
CA LEU A 322 -27.49 5.88 6.15
C LEU A 322 -27.48 7.40 6.37
N ASP A 323 -28.59 8.06 6.06
CA ASP A 323 -28.74 9.52 6.22
C ASP A 323 -28.71 9.93 7.69
N GLU A 324 -29.40 9.19 8.56
CA GLU A 324 -29.38 9.43 10.01
C GLU A 324 -27.98 9.21 10.60
N LEU A 325 -27.29 8.14 10.20
CA LEU A 325 -25.95 7.84 10.66
C LEU A 325 -24.94 8.90 10.17
N THR A 326 -25.05 9.29 8.90
CA THR A 326 -24.25 10.35 8.30
C THR A 326 -24.46 11.67 9.01
N ALA A 327 -25.71 12.06 9.28
CA ALA A 327 -26.03 13.27 10.02
C ALA A 327 -25.44 13.25 11.44
N ILE A 328 -25.56 12.12 12.16
CA ILE A 328 -24.98 11.95 13.50
C ILE A 328 -23.46 12.07 13.47
N ILE A 329 -22.80 11.40 12.52
CA ILE A 329 -21.34 11.39 12.41
C ILE A 329 -20.82 12.77 12.01
N GLN A 330 -21.44 13.43 11.04
CA GLN A 330 -21.10 14.80 10.66
C GLN A 330 -21.31 15.77 11.81
N ALA A 331 -22.40 15.65 12.57
CA ALA A 331 -22.63 16.48 13.77
C ALA A 331 -21.54 16.26 14.84
N LYS A 332 -21.12 15.00 15.07
CA LYS A 332 -20.02 14.68 15.99
C LYS A 332 -18.67 15.24 15.51
N ARG A 333 -18.39 15.18 14.21
CA ARG A 333 -17.16 15.72 13.61
C ARG A 333 -17.14 17.25 13.63
N ALA A 334 -18.26 17.90 13.33
CA ALA A 334 -18.41 19.35 13.47
C ALA A 334 -18.17 19.79 14.92
N LYS A 335 -18.68 19.01 15.90
CA LYS A 335 -18.40 19.25 17.31
C LYS A 335 -16.90 19.10 17.65
N LEU A 336 -16.22 18.07 17.13
CA LEU A 336 -14.77 17.90 17.32
C LEU A 336 -13.96 19.08 16.75
N GLU A 337 -14.31 19.57 15.56
CA GLU A 337 -13.66 20.75 14.97
C GLU A 337 -13.93 22.02 15.79
N ALA A 338 -15.16 22.22 16.26
CA ALA A 338 -15.47 23.33 17.17
C ALA A 338 -14.62 23.29 18.45
N VAL A 339 -14.44 22.10 19.04
CA VAL A 339 -13.59 21.90 20.22
C VAL A 339 -12.11 22.19 19.92
N LYS A 340 -11.60 21.83 18.74
CA LYS A 340 -10.21 22.20 18.32
C LYS A 340 -10.02 23.71 18.24
N VAL A 341 -10.99 24.43 17.69
CA VAL A 341 -10.95 25.89 17.60
C VAL A 341 -10.97 26.51 19.01
N LEU A 342 -11.85 26.01 19.89
CA LEU A 342 -11.90 26.47 21.29
C LEU A 342 -10.59 26.17 22.04
N ARG A 343 -9.97 25.01 21.79
CA ARG A 343 -8.67 24.65 22.36
C ARG A 343 -7.58 25.62 21.94
N ALA A 344 -7.47 25.89 20.65
CA ALA A 344 -6.47 26.84 20.13
C ALA A 344 -6.68 28.24 20.72
N ALA A 345 -7.93 28.69 20.86
CA ALA A 345 -8.25 29.95 21.50
C ALA A 345 -7.86 29.98 23.00
N ALA A 346 -8.07 28.88 23.72
CA ALA A 346 -7.66 28.78 25.12
C ALA A 346 -6.12 28.77 25.27
N GLU A 347 -5.41 28.01 24.43
CA GLU A 347 -3.94 27.98 24.41
C GLU A 347 -3.33 29.36 24.09
N ASP A 348 -3.93 30.11 23.18
CA ASP A 348 -3.53 31.50 22.85
C ASP A 348 -3.71 32.44 24.06
N LYS A 349 -4.85 32.36 24.77
CA LYS A 349 -5.08 33.19 25.97
C LYS A 349 -4.18 32.79 27.14
N LEU A 350 -3.90 31.50 27.30
CA LEU A 350 -2.97 31.01 28.31
C LEU A 350 -1.51 31.43 28.04
N MET A 351 -1.13 31.60 26.78
CA MET A 351 0.22 32.02 26.40
C MET A 351 0.58 33.38 27.01
N GLY A 352 -0.31 34.38 26.95
CA GLY A 352 -0.06 35.69 27.55
C GLY A 352 0.16 35.63 29.07
N VAL A 353 -0.61 34.79 29.78
CA VAL A 353 -0.44 34.57 31.22
C VAL A 353 0.90 33.89 31.49
N ARG A 354 1.26 32.87 30.71
CA ARG A 354 2.53 32.13 30.85
C ARG A 354 3.75 33.02 30.66
N ASP A 355 3.73 33.87 29.63
CA ASP A 355 4.82 34.80 29.33
C ASP A 355 5.04 35.77 30.51
N ALA A 356 3.95 36.24 31.14
CA ALA A 356 4.03 37.08 32.34
C ALA A 356 4.63 36.33 33.56
N LEU A 357 4.24 35.07 33.79
CA LEU A 357 4.79 34.24 34.88
C LEU A 357 6.28 33.93 34.66
N GLU A 358 6.68 33.64 33.43
CA GLU A 358 8.08 33.35 33.07
C GLU A 358 8.96 34.60 33.22
N ALA A 359 8.45 35.76 32.80
CA ALA A 359 9.13 37.04 33.00
C ALA A 359 9.33 37.37 34.50
N GLU A 360 8.32 37.16 35.34
CA GLU A 360 8.45 37.36 36.78
C GLU A 360 9.40 36.32 37.42
N ALA A 361 9.32 35.06 37.01
CA ALA A 361 10.20 34.00 37.50
C ALA A 361 11.68 34.34 37.23
N ALA A 362 12.00 34.91 36.06
CA ALA A 362 13.35 35.36 35.73
C ALA A 362 13.87 36.44 36.69
N LEU A 363 12.99 37.32 37.21
CA LEU A 363 13.35 38.36 38.17
C LEU A 363 13.63 37.82 39.59
N THR A 364 13.14 36.62 39.93
CA THR A 364 13.39 36.02 41.26
C THR A 364 14.85 35.65 41.47
N ARG A 365 15.57 35.25 40.40
CA ARG A 365 16.97 34.82 40.47
C ARG A 365 17.94 35.93 40.93
N PRO A 366 17.97 37.13 40.33
CA PRO A 366 18.84 38.21 40.80
C PRO A 366 18.50 38.68 42.22
N VAL A 367 17.21 38.70 42.59
CA VAL A 367 16.77 39.07 43.94
C VAL A 367 17.16 38.00 44.97
N TYR A 368 17.07 36.71 44.62
CA TYR A 368 17.54 35.60 45.46
C TYR A 368 19.06 35.69 45.73
N LEU A 369 19.86 36.00 44.70
CA LEU A 369 21.31 36.15 44.86
C LEU A 369 21.66 37.33 45.77
N THR A 370 20.92 38.44 45.66
CA THR A 370 21.03 39.61 46.54
C THR A 370 20.67 39.25 47.99
N GLY A 371 19.55 38.54 48.18
CA GLY A 371 19.09 38.12 49.49
C GLY A 371 20.06 37.18 50.23
N LYS A 372 20.91 36.43 49.51
CA LYS A 372 21.82 35.43 50.12
C LYS A 372 22.74 36.00 51.20
N SER A 373 23.03 37.30 51.11
CA SER A 373 23.90 38.01 52.06
C SER A 373 23.14 38.89 53.05
N LEU A 374 21.81 39.02 52.91
CA LEU A 374 20.99 40.01 53.61
C LEU A 374 19.75 39.43 54.32
N LEU A 375 19.43 38.17 54.07
CA LEU A 375 18.25 37.47 54.59
C LEU A 375 18.65 36.15 55.26
N GLU A 376 17.78 35.66 56.15
CA GLU A 376 17.88 34.33 56.71
C GLU A 376 17.44 33.24 55.72
N ALA A 377 17.87 31.99 55.97
CA ALA A 377 17.56 30.85 55.10
C ALA A 377 16.06 30.69 54.82
N HIS A 378 15.22 30.83 55.86
CA HIS A 378 13.76 30.69 55.73
C HIS A 378 13.10 31.79 54.87
N GLU A 379 13.72 32.97 54.77
CA GLU A 379 13.26 34.08 53.92
C GLU A 379 13.71 33.88 52.46
N LEU A 380 14.92 33.35 52.28
CA LEU A 380 15.44 32.98 50.96
C LEU A 380 14.63 31.87 50.31
N ASP A 381 14.17 30.90 51.10
CA ASP A 381 13.29 29.84 50.64
C ASP A 381 11.99 30.42 50.08
N GLN A 382 11.43 31.50 50.65
CA GLN A 382 10.21 32.13 50.12
C GLN A 382 10.41 32.74 48.72
N ILE A 383 11.60 33.29 48.42
CA ILE A 383 11.91 33.82 47.09
C ILE A 383 12.12 32.67 46.09
N ALA A 384 12.81 31.61 46.51
CA ALA A 384 13.06 30.43 45.68
C ALA A 384 11.77 29.65 45.38
N ASP A 385 10.93 29.44 46.39
CA ASP A 385 9.64 28.76 46.28
C ASP A 385 8.69 29.56 45.40
N HIS A 386 8.71 30.89 45.49
CA HIS A 386 7.94 31.74 44.59
C HIS A 386 8.36 31.57 43.13
N GLY A 387 9.65 31.66 42.84
CA GLY A 387 10.17 31.45 41.48
C GLY A 387 9.84 30.06 40.94
N LYS A 388 9.95 29.03 41.79
CA LYS A 388 9.57 27.66 41.45
C LYS A 388 8.08 27.52 41.18
N ALA A 389 7.23 28.10 42.04
CA ALA A 389 5.77 28.07 41.88
C ALA A 389 5.32 28.72 40.56
N LEU A 390 5.97 29.81 40.13
CA LEU A 390 5.70 30.45 38.84
C LEU A 390 6.07 29.55 37.66
N VAL A 391 7.23 28.89 37.71
CA VAL A 391 7.67 27.94 36.67
C VAL A 391 6.73 26.74 36.60
N ASP A 392 6.37 26.17 37.76
CA ASP A 392 5.45 25.04 37.85
C ASP A 392 4.04 25.41 37.35
N ALA A 393 3.55 26.62 37.67
CA ALA A 393 2.31 27.15 37.13
C ALA A 393 2.38 27.32 35.61
N GLY A 394 3.45 27.92 35.08
CA GLY A 394 3.66 28.07 33.64
C GLY A 394 3.67 26.72 32.89
N ALA A 395 4.29 25.70 33.47
CA ALA A 395 4.30 24.34 32.93
C ALA A 395 2.91 23.67 32.97
N ALA A 396 2.15 23.86 34.05
CA ALA A 396 0.79 23.35 34.17
C ALA A 396 -0.15 24.00 33.14
N LEU A 397 -0.07 25.32 32.96
CA LEU A 397 -0.85 26.04 31.93
C LEU A 397 -0.44 25.59 30.51
N ALA A 398 0.83 25.25 30.28
CA ALA A 398 1.29 24.72 28.99
C ALA A 398 0.75 23.33 28.67
N ALA A 399 0.58 22.48 29.70
CA ALA A 399 0.03 21.15 29.54
C ALA A 399 -1.46 21.18 29.18
N LEU A 400 -2.19 22.24 29.60
CA LEU A 400 -3.63 22.48 29.45
C LEU A 400 -4.53 21.44 30.16
N LEU A 401 -4.21 20.15 30.04
CA LEU A 401 -4.96 19.05 30.62
C LEU A 401 -4.27 18.50 31.89
N PRO A 402 -5.06 18.10 32.90
CA PRO A 402 -6.53 18.18 32.97
C PRO A 402 -7.03 19.60 33.29
N LEU A 403 -8.23 19.96 32.82
CA LEU A 403 -8.71 21.35 32.82
C LEU A 403 -9.01 21.87 34.23
N ASP A 404 -9.44 21.01 35.14
CA ASP A 404 -9.67 21.30 36.55
C ASP A 404 -8.39 21.82 37.23
N LYS A 405 -7.26 21.18 36.97
CA LYS A 405 -5.95 21.62 37.47
C LYS A 405 -5.53 22.93 36.85
N THR A 406 -5.76 23.13 35.55
CA THR A 406 -5.45 24.40 34.88
C THR A 406 -6.25 25.56 35.47
N LEU A 407 -7.54 25.35 35.76
CA LEU A 407 -8.39 26.34 36.40
C LEU A 407 -7.95 26.63 37.84
N ALA A 408 -7.69 25.59 38.64
CA ALA A 408 -7.17 25.76 40.00
C ALA A 408 -5.86 26.55 40.01
N ARG A 409 -4.97 26.31 39.03
CA ARG A 409 -3.73 27.08 38.89
C ARG A 409 -3.96 28.54 38.53
N LEU A 410 -4.96 28.86 37.73
CA LEU A 410 -5.32 30.26 37.42
C LEU A 410 -5.84 31.00 38.66
N ASP A 411 -6.55 30.31 39.55
CA ASP A 411 -7.08 30.88 40.80
C ASP A 411 -5.97 31.10 41.86
N GLU A 412 -4.92 30.29 41.81
CA GLU A 412 -3.77 30.33 42.73
C GLU A 412 -2.65 31.31 42.32
N LEU A 413 -2.82 32.10 41.24
CA LEU A 413 -1.79 33.03 40.74
C LEU A 413 -1.58 34.28 41.62
N THR A 414 -2.22 34.37 42.79
CA THR A 414 -2.04 35.50 43.70
C THR A 414 -0.69 35.42 44.43
N PRO A 415 0.05 36.53 44.58
CA PRO A 415 1.29 36.55 45.36
C PRO A 415 1.02 36.18 46.82
N SER A 416 1.89 35.36 47.43
CA SER A 416 1.77 35.04 48.86
C SER A 416 2.08 36.27 49.73
N ALA A 417 1.36 36.43 50.85
CA ALA A 417 1.63 37.51 51.81
C ALA A 417 3.07 37.44 52.36
N GLY A 418 3.60 36.21 52.54
CA GLY A 418 4.98 36.00 52.98
C GLY A 418 6.02 36.58 52.02
N LEU A 419 5.84 36.42 50.70
CA LEU A 419 6.73 37.02 49.71
C LEU A 419 6.78 38.54 49.84
N VAL A 420 5.62 39.20 49.96
CA VAL A 420 5.54 40.67 50.08
C VAL A 420 6.28 41.16 51.33
N ASP A 421 6.16 40.45 52.45
CA ASP A 421 6.87 40.76 53.68
C ASP A 421 8.39 40.56 53.55
N VAL A 422 8.83 39.51 52.86
CA VAL A 422 10.26 39.27 52.58
C VAL A 422 10.83 40.34 51.64
N LEU A 423 10.12 40.72 50.58
CA LEU A 423 10.55 41.80 49.68
C LEU A 423 10.64 43.14 50.43
N THR A 424 9.78 43.36 51.44
CA THR A 424 9.80 44.54 52.31
C THR A 424 10.97 44.56 53.27
N ARG A 425 11.26 43.43 53.93
CA ARG A 425 12.48 43.29 54.74
C ARG A 425 13.74 43.45 53.91
N LEU A 426 13.80 42.83 52.73
CA LEU A 426 14.94 42.94 51.82
C LEU A 426 15.15 44.40 51.35
N SER A 427 14.07 45.14 51.09
CA SER A 427 14.14 46.57 50.77
C SER A 427 14.74 47.39 51.90
N GLY A 428 14.37 47.10 53.15
CA GLY A 428 14.94 47.75 54.33
C GLY A 428 16.42 47.41 54.51
N ALA A 429 16.78 46.13 54.33
CA ALA A 429 18.16 45.66 54.40
C ALA A 429 19.05 46.29 53.31
N ILE A 430 18.57 46.38 52.07
CA ILE A 430 19.25 47.08 50.97
C ILE A 430 19.37 48.58 51.29
N GLY A 431 18.31 49.21 51.82
CA GLY A 431 18.32 50.62 52.21
C GLY A 431 19.35 50.94 53.31
N GLY A 432 19.55 50.01 54.25
CA GLY A 432 20.52 50.09 55.34
C GLY A 432 21.98 49.81 54.95
N LEU A 433 22.24 49.37 53.71
CA LEU A 433 23.61 49.25 53.21
C LEU A 433 24.28 50.63 53.15
N PRO A 434 25.56 50.75 53.51
CA PRO A 434 26.30 52.00 53.38
C PRO A 434 26.28 52.44 51.90
N GLU A 435 26.14 53.75 51.68
CA GLU A 435 26.26 54.27 50.32
C GLU A 435 27.68 53.97 49.81
N PRO A 436 27.83 53.28 48.68
CA PRO A 436 29.14 53.08 48.08
C PRO A 436 29.74 54.45 47.77
N SER A 437 31.07 54.54 47.83
CA SER A 437 31.75 55.71 47.27
C SER A 437 31.40 55.82 45.78
N ASP A 438 31.45 57.03 45.20
CA ASP A 438 31.22 57.21 43.76
C ASP A 438 32.13 56.29 42.91
N GLN A 439 33.33 56.00 43.41
CA GLN A 439 34.26 55.06 42.79
C GLN A 439 33.79 53.60 42.90
N ASP A 440 33.34 53.15 44.07
CA ASP A 440 32.83 51.77 44.24
C ASP A 440 31.54 51.55 43.44
N ALA A 441 30.64 52.53 43.41
CA ALA A 441 29.42 52.49 42.62
C ALA A 441 29.71 52.38 41.10
N ALA A 442 30.67 53.18 40.61
CA ALA A 442 31.12 53.12 39.23
C ALA A 442 31.80 51.79 38.90
N ARG A 443 32.57 51.21 39.83
CA ARG A 443 33.22 49.90 39.68
C ARG A 443 32.18 48.78 39.58
N ASP A 444 31.24 48.72 40.51
CA ASP A 444 30.24 47.65 40.54
C ASP A 444 29.26 47.75 39.36
N TYR A 445 28.97 48.96 38.88
CA TYR A 445 28.19 49.17 37.66
C TYR A 445 28.87 48.53 36.44
N LEU A 446 30.18 48.79 36.23
CA LEU A 446 30.94 48.19 35.13
C LEU A 446 31.09 46.67 35.29
N ILE A 447 31.20 46.18 36.54
CA ILE A 447 31.27 44.75 36.82
C ILE A 447 29.95 44.05 36.46
N THR A 448 28.83 44.53 36.98
CA THR A 448 27.50 43.97 36.70
C THR A 448 27.15 44.08 35.22
N GLY A 449 27.39 45.25 34.62
CA GLY A 449 27.18 45.48 33.19
C GLY A 449 27.94 44.47 32.32
N GLN A 450 29.20 44.18 32.65
CA GLN A 450 30.00 43.20 31.91
C GLN A 450 29.42 41.78 32.02
N LEU A 451 29.00 41.35 33.21
CA LEU A 451 28.43 40.01 33.41
C LEU A 451 27.15 39.84 32.57
N ARG A 452 26.27 40.86 32.57
CA ARG A 452 25.03 40.85 31.79
C ARG A 452 25.30 40.96 30.28
N LEU A 453 26.33 41.70 29.89
CA LEU A 453 26.77 41.80 28.50
C LEU A 453 27.27 40.45 27.96
N GLU A 454 28.02 39.69 28.76
CA GLU A 454 28.48 38.33 28.41
C GLU A 454 27.32 37.35 28.26
N ALA A 455 26.32 37.42 29.16
CA ALA A 455 25.10 36.63 29.05
C ALA A 455 24.32 36.97 27.76
N LEU A 456 24.15 38.27 27.46
CA LEU A 456 23.52 38.72 26.21
C LEU A 456 24.30 38.28 24.97
N ARG A 457 25.63 38.39 24.97
CA ARG A 457 26.48 37.92 23.85
C ARG A 457 26.32 36.42 23.62
N THR A 458 26.31 35.63 24.68
CA THR A 458 26.13 34.17 24.64
C THR A 458 24.75 33.80 24.09
N ALA A 459 23.68 34.38 24.63
CA ALA A 459 22.32 34.15 24.17
C ALA A 459 22.12 34.60 22.71
N SER A 460 22.73 35.74 22.32
CA SER A 460 22.71 36.23 20.94
C SER A 460 23.45 35.30 19.96
N ALA A 461 24.58 34.71 20.37
CA ALA A 461 25.30 33.72 19.57
C ALA A 461 24.48 32.42 19.41
N ALA A 462 23.86 31.95 20.48
CA ALA A 462 22.99 30.78 20.45
C ALA A 462 21.76 31.00 19.54
N ALA A 463 21.08 32.15 19.65
CA ALA A 463 19.94 32.51 18.81
C ALA A 463 20.32 32.59 17.33
N ARG A 464 21.47 33.21 16.99
CA ARG A 464 22.00 33.24 15.62
C ARG A 464 22.25 31.84 15.06
N THR A 465 22.86 30.97 15.86
CA THR A 465 23.14 29.58 15.46
C THR A 465 21.86 28.78 15.25
N ALA A 466 20.89 28.92 16.16
CA ALA A 466 19.59 28.26 16.06
C ALA A 466 18.79 28.73 14.83
N ASN A 467 18.76 30.03 14.55
CA ASN A 467 18.15 30.58 13.34
C ASN A 467 18.81 30.04 12.07
N ALA A 468 20.15 30.08 11.98
CA ALA A 468 20.87 29.56 10.82
C ALA A 468 20.59 28.06 10.59
N ARG A 469 20.43 27.27 11.67
CA ARG A 469 20.03 25.86 11.59
C ARG A 469 18.59 25.70 11.11
N ALA A 470 17.66 26.49 11.64
CA ALA A 470 16.25 26.48 11.22
C ALA A 470 16.09 26.83 9.74
N ASP A 471 16.77 27.88 9.27
CA ASP A 471 16.76 28.30 7.87
C ASP A 471 17.32 27.21 6.96
N ARG A 472 18.44 26.58 7.36
CA ARG A 472 19.03 25.48 6.59
C ARG A 472 18.11 24.26 6.55
N ALA A 473 17.53 23.87 7.68
CA ALA A 473 16.61 22.73 7.75
C ALA A 473 15.37 22.96 6.89
N LYS A 474 14.79 24.17 6.95
CA LYS A 474 13.67 24.58 6.10
C LYS A 474 14.05 24.54 4.61
N LYS A 475 15.20 25.12 4.24
CA LYS A 475 15.67 25.13 2.85
C LYS A 475 15.87 23.72 2.30
N VAL A 476 16.45 22.81 3.09
CA VAL A 476 16.63 21.40 2.70
C VAL A 476 15.29 20.71 2.51
N PHE A 477 14.35 20.90 3.45
CA PHE A 477 13.01 20.32 3.36
C PHE A 477 12.23 20.85 2.15
N ASP A 478 12.25 22.16 1.92
CA ASP A 478 11.55 22.80 0.81
C ASP A 478 12.14 22.35 -0.54
N LEU A 479 13.48 22.29 -0.67
CA LEU A 479 14.16 21.81 -1.88
C LEU A 479 13.87 20.34 -2.17
N TYR A 480 13.94 19.48 -1.14
CA TYR A 480 13.63 18.06 -1.28
C TYR A 480 12.16 17.86 -1.69
N SER A 481 11.23 18.58 -1.05
CA SER A 481 9.80 18.50 -1.36
C SER A 481 9.52 18.91 -2.79
N ALA A 482 10.03 20.06 -3.24
CA ALA A 482 9.84 20.52 -4.61
C ALA A 482 10.43 19.53 -5.64
N THR A 483 11.64 19.04 -5.39
CA THR A 483 12.33 18.13 -6.34
C THR A 483 11.67 16.76 -6.40
N SER A 484 11.32 16.17 -5.25
CA SER A 484 10.65 14.87 -5.20
C SER A 484 9.24 14.93 -5.78
N THR A 485 8.48 16.00 -5.53
CA THR A 485 7.17 16.21 -6.15
C THR A 485 7.28 16.31 -7.67
N ALA A 486 8.19 17.13 -8.19
CA ALA A 486 8.37 17.26 -9.64
C ALA A 486 8.81 15.95 -10.31
N ALA A 487 9.67 15.16 -9.65
CA ALA A 487 10.07 13.85 -10.14
C ALA A 487 8.89 12.85 -10.16
N LEU A 488 8.08 12.83 -9.10
CA LEU A 488 6.88 12.00 -9.01
C LEU A 488 5.84 12.40 -10.07
N GLU A 489 5.60 13.70 -10.25
CA GLU A 489 4.71 14.22 -11.29
C GLU A 489 5.11 13.71 -12.67
N LYS A 490 6.39 13.79 -13.02
CA LYS A 490 6.90 13.27 -14.29
C LYS A 490 6.69 11.77 -14.45
N VAL A 491 6.96 10.97 -13.41
CA VAL A 491 6.71 9.51 -13.42
C VAL A 491 5.23 9.22 -13.68
N TYR A 492 4.32 9.93 -13.01
CA TYR A 492 2.89 9.73 -13.19
C TYR A 492 2.40 10.18 -14.56
N GLU A 493 2.95 11.25 -15.14
CA GLU A 493 2.65 11.68 -16.51
C GLU A 493 3.06 10.63 -17.55
N ASP A 494 4.27 10.08 -17.44
CA ASP A 494 4.77 9.04 -18.33
C ASP A 494 3.90 7.76 -18.24
N VAL A 495 3.57 7.33 -17.01
CA VAL A 495 2.70 6.17 -16.77
C VAL A 495 1.28 6.42 -17.28
N GLN A 496 0.73 7.62 -17.08
CA GLN A 496 -0.59 8.01 -17.54
C GLN A 496 -0.72 7.88 -19.06
N GLY A 497 0.29 8.33 -19.81
CA GLY A 497 0.32 8.24 -21.27
C GLY A 497 0.24 6.79 -21.75
N HIS A 498 1.11 5.91 -21.24
CA HIS A 498 1.09 4.49 -21.57
C HIS A 498 -0.19 3.80 -21.13
N PHE A 499 -0.70 4.11 -19.93
CA PHE A 499 -1.95 3.55 -19.43
C PHE A 499 -3.13 3.86 -20.37
N ALA A 500 -3.31 5.12 -20.75
CA ALA A 500 -4.38 5.54 -21.65
C ALA A 500 -4.24 4.93 -23.05
N GLU A 501 -3.02 4.74 -23.55
CA GLU A 501 -2.77 4.05 -24.82
C GLU A 501 -3.20 2.57 -24.76
N LEU A 502 -2.76 1.83 -23.74
CA LEU A 502 -3.09 0.40 -23.61
C LEU A 502 -4.60 0.20 -23.46
N TYR A 503 -5.25 1.02 -22.64
CA TYR A 503 -6.69 0.91 -22.40
C TYR A 503 -7.52 1.22 -23.65
N ARG A 504 -7.16 2.27 -24.41
CA ARG A 504 -7.82 2.60 -25.68
C ARG A 504 -7.75 1.48 -26.70
N ARG A 505 -6.65 0.74 -26.74
CA ARG A 505 -6.50 -0.39 -27.67
C ARG A 505 -7.41 -1.56 -27.34
N ILE A 506 -7.68 -1.82 -26.06
CA ILE A 506 -8.57 -2.91 -25.62
C ILE A 506 -10.03 -2.54 -25.82
N ASN A 507 -10.39 -1.28 -25.58
CA ASN A 507 -11.77 -0.79 -25.60
C ASN A 507 -12.02 0.20 -26.75
N ALA A 508 -11.35 0.00 -27.90
CA ALA A 508 -11.39 0.97 -29.01
C ALA A 508 -12.80 1.21 -29.56
N ASP A 509 -13.64 0.17 -29.53
CA ASP A 509 -15.02 0.21 -30.02
C ASP A 509 -15.93 1.09 -29.15
N ASP A 510 -15.63 1.21 -27.85
CA ASP A 510 -16.44 1.95 -26.88
C ASP A 510 -15.81 3.30 -26.51
N GLU A 511 -14.50 3.34 -26.28
CA GLU A 511 -13.78 4.45 -25.64
C GLU A 511 -12.46 4.79 -26.37
N GLY A 512 -12.47 4.84 -27.71
CA GLY A 512 -11.29 5.16 -28.52
C GLY A 512 -10.66 6.55 -28.26
N ASN A 513 -11.39 7.47 -27.61
CA ASN A 513 -10.91 8.80 -27.20
C ASN A 513 -10.59 8.89 -25.69
N PHE A 514 -10.50 7.76 -24.99
CA PHE A 514 -10.25 7.73 -23.55
C PHE A 514 -8.99 8.50 -23.15
N GLU A 515 -9.13 9.29 -22.10
CA GLU A 515 -8.03 9.96 -21.42
C GLU A 515 -8.01 9.60 -19.94
N ALA A 516 -6.81 9.58 -19.37
CA ALA A 516 -6.59 9.35 -17.96
C ALA A 516 -5.92 10.56 -17.32
N LYS A 517 -6.17 10.76 -16.03
CA LYS A 517 -5.56 11.82 -15.24
C LYS A 517 -5.10 11.31 -13.89
N LEU A 518 -3.79 11.11 -13.75
CA LEU A 518 -3.13 10.77 -12.50
C LEU A 518 -2.63 12.07 -11.85
N LYS A 519 -3.35 12.57 -10.84
CA LYS A 519 -2.98 13.80 -10.11
C LYS A 519 -2.27 13.46 -8.80
N PRO A 520 -0.94 13.51 -8.73
CA PRO A 520 -0.26 13.47 -7.45
C PRO A 520 -0.60 14.71 -6.63
N SER A 521 -0.73 14.53 -5.33
CA SER A 521 -0.74 15.59 -4.31
C SER A 521 -0.07 15.03 -3.05
N LEU A 522 0.23 15.87 -2.05
CA LEU A 522 0.95 15.47 -0.84
C LEU A 522 0.39 14.18 -0.21
N GLY A 523 1.07 13.06 -0.44
CA GLY A 523 0.69 11.72 0.04
C GLY A 523 -0.60 11.13 -0.56
N LYS A 524 -1.11 11.64 -1.69
CA LYS A 524 -2.33 11.16 -2.35
C LYS A 524 -2.17 11.11 -3.88
N LEU A 525 -2.84 10.14 -4.50
CA LEU A 525 -2.87 9.96 -5.95
C LEU A 525 -4.32 9.96 -6.41
N GLY A 526 -4.74 11.12 -6.93
CA GLY A 526 -6.01 11.24 -7.62
C GLY A 526 -5.96 10.42 -8.91
N PHE A 527 -6.92 9.52 -9.09
CA PHE A 527 -7.07 8.76 -10.31
C PHE A 527 -8.40 9.16 -10.92
N GLY A 528 -8.34 9.98 -11.96
CA GLY A 528 -9.49 10.35 -12.78
C GLY A 528 -9.37 9.69 -14.15
N VAL A 529 -10.48 9.25 -14.70
CA VAL A 529 -10.61 8.72 -16.05
C VAL A 529 -11.75 9.45 -16.75
N ASP A 530 -11.55 9.77 -18.03
CA ASP A 530 -12.60 10.40 -18.83
C ASP A 530 -13.80 9.45 -18.98
N PHE A 531 -15.00 10.00 -19.05
CA PHE A 531 -16.21 9.25 -19.37
C PHE A 531 -16.93 9.91 -20.55
N TYR A 532 -16.72 9.39 -21.76
CA TYR A 532 -17.34 9.87 -23.01
C TYR A 532 -17.20 11.40 -23.24
N GLY A 533 -16.05 11.98 -22.90
CA GLY A 533 -15.77 13.41 -23.03
C GLY A 533 -16.53 14.30 -22.03
N ARG A 534 -17.16 13.72 -21.01
CA ARG A 534 -17.96 14.46 -20.00
C ARG A 534 -17.15 14.82 -18.75
N GLY A 535 -15.85 14.61 -18.77
CA GLY A 535 -14.93 14.97 -17.70
C GLY A 535 -14.35 13.77 -16.99
N PHE A 536 -13.48 14.06 -16.01
CA PHE A 536 -12.68 13.07 -15.31
C PHE A 536 -13.31 12.66 -13.98
N PHE A 537 -13.57 11.37 -13.83
CA PHE A 537 -14.18 10.79 -12.63
C PHE A 537 -13.33 9.65 -12.08
N PRO A 538 -13.45 9.31 -10.77
CA PRO A 538 -12.86 8.08 -10.26
C PRO A 538 -13.30 6.86 -11.09
N PRO A 539 -12.43 5.87 -11.35
CA PRO A 539 -12.79 4.70 -12.15
C PRO A 539 -14.06 3.99 -11.68
N GLY A 540 -14.29 3.92 -10.36
CA GLY A 540 -15.48 3.30 -9.76
C GLY A 540 -16.77 4.12 -9.88
N ALA A 541 -16.77 5.30 -10.50
CA ALA A 541 -17.94 6.17 -10.55
C ALA A 541 -18.95 5.77 -11.64
N TYR A 542 -18.48 5.59 -12.89
CA TYR A 542 -19.34 5.38 -14.05
C TYR A 542 -18.97 4.19 -14.93
N HIS A 543 -17.78 3.62 -14.76
CA HIS A 543 -17.32 2.47 -15.54
C HIS A 543 -17.75 1.16 -14.88
N SER A 544 -18.12 0.16 -15.68
CA SER A 544 -18.46 -1.18 -15.17
C SER A 544 -17.25 -1.92 -14.60
N GLU A 545 -17.47 -3.01 -13.87
CA GLU A 545 -16.38 -3.84 -13.33
C GLU A 545 -15.42 -4.32 -14.43
N GLY A 546 -15.92 -4.67 -15.63
CA GLY A 546 -15.09 -5.09 -16.75
C GLY A 546 -14.13 -4.01 -17.23
N HIS A 547 -14.59 -2.76 -17.27
CA HIS A 547 -13.74 -1.63 -17.59
C HIS A 547 -12.72 -1.39 -16.47
N GLN A 548 -13.13 -1.47 -15.20
CA GLN A 548 -12.23 -1.31 -14.04
C GLN A 548 -11.13 -2.39 -14.00
N ASP A 549 -11.48 -3.65 -14.26
CA ASP A 549 -10.51 -4.76 -14.34
C ASP A 549 -9.52 -4.53 -15.50
N SER A 550 -10.02 -4.07 -16.65
CA SER A 550 -9.18 -3.70 -17.80
C SER A 550 -8.26 -2.51 -17.48
N MET A 551 -8.75 -1.50 -16.76
CA MET A 551 -7.96 -0.36 -16.30
C MET A 551 -6.83 -0.80 -15.36
N GLY A 552 -7.12 -1.68 -14.39
CA GLY A 552 -6.11 -2.16 -13.46
C GLY A 552 -5.01 -2.97 -14.15
N LEU A 553 -5.38 -3.81 -15.12
CA LEU A 553 -4.40 -4.53 -15.96
C LEU A 553 -3.52 -3.56 -16.76
N CYS A 554 -4.13 -2.57 -17.43
CA CYS A 554 -3.38 -1.59 -18.22
C CYS A 554 -2.45 -0.75 -17.36
N LEU A 555 -2.91 -0.32 -16.18
CA LEU A 555 -2.11 0.45 -15.24
C LEU A 555 -0.92 -0.35 -14.74
N TYR A 556 -1.13 -1.63 -14.37
CA TYR A 556 -0.06 -2.55 -14.00
C TYR A 556 0.99 -2.69 -15.12
N LEU A 557 0.55 -2.97 -16.36
CA LEU A 557 1.43 -3.13 -17.51
C LEU A 557 2.22 -1.85 -17.82
N ALA A 558 1.57 -0.68 -17.74
CA ALA A 558 2.23 0.62 -17.91
C ALA A 558 3.30 0.86 -16.83
N LEU A 559 3.01 0.51 -15.57
CA LEU A 559 3.95 0.63 -14.45
C LEU A 559 5.14 -0.32 -14.61
N MET A 560 4.90 -1.58 -14.97
CA MET A 560 5.97 -2.55 -15.22
C MET A 560 6.86 -2.14 -16.39
N ARG A 561 6.26 -1.64 -17.48
CA ARG A 561 7.00 -1.09 -18.62
C ARG A 561 7.87 0.08 -18.22
N TYR A 562 7.35 0.98 -17.38
CA TYR A 562 8.11 2.15 -16.91
C TYR A 562 9.29 1.74 -16.00
N LEU A 563 9.03 0.89 -15.02
CA LEU A 563 10.02 0.50 -14.01
C LEU A 563 11.13 -0.38 -14.56
N LEU A 564 10.76 -1.32 -15.43
CA LEU A 564 11.63 -2.43 -15.81
C LEU A 564 12.08 -2.31 -17.27
N GLY A 565 11.36 -1.56 -18.11
CA GLY A 565 11.70 -1.38 -19.53
C GLY A 565 11.86 -2.71 -20.25
N THR A 566 12.98 -2.87 -20.97
CA THR A 566 13.37 -4.14 -21.62
C THR A 566 13.67 -5.27 -20.63
N GLY A 567 13.79 -4.94 -19.34
CA GLY A 567 13.93 -5.90 -18.27
C GLY A 567 12.64 -6.67 -17.97
N PHE A 568 11.46 -6.18 -18.37
CA PHE A 568 10.16 -6.83 -18.13
C PHE A 568 9.98 -8.12 -18.95
N THR A 569 10.53 -9.23 -18.47
CA THR A 569 10.55 -10.51 -19.18
C THR A 569 9.64 -11.59 -18.61
N PHE A 570 8.99 -11.38 -17.47
CA PHE A 570 8.10 -12.37 -16.85
C PHE A 570 6.98 -11.73 -16.04
N ALA A 571 5.76 -12.25 -16.20
CA ALA A 571 4.60 -11.90 -15.38
C ALA A 571 3.61 -13.06 -15.26
N VAL A 572 2.90 -13.12 -14.15
CA VAL A 572 1.83 -14.09 -13.87
C VAL A 572 0.50 -13.34 -13.76
N LEU A 573 -0.50 -13.72 -14.56
CA LEU A 573 -1.82 -13.10 -14.57
C LEU A 573 -2.86 -14.09 -14.06
N ASP A 574 -3.37 -13.89 -12.85
CA ASP A 574 -4.26 -14.80 -12.14
C ASP A 574 -5.73 -14.38 -12.21
N ASP A 575 -6.50 -14.97 -13.13
CA ASP A 575 -7.93 -14.69 -13.34
C ASP A 575 -8.21 -13.16 -13.42
N VAL A 576 -7.41 -12.43 -14.20
CA VAL A 576 -7.47 -10.95 -14.25
C VAL A 576 -8.64 -10.37 -15.06
N LEU A 577 -9.31 -11.18 -15.89
CA LEU A 577 -10.38 -10.72 -16.81
C LEU A 577 -11.77 -11.28 -16.50
N MET A 578 -12.05 -11.65 -15.25
CA MET A 578 -13.30 -12.34 -14.89
C MET A 578 -14.57 -11.57 -15.27
N SER A 579 -14.56 -10.24 -15.13
CA SER A 579 -15.72 -9.38 -15.41
C SER A 579 -15.73 -8.75 -16.81
N VAL A 580 -14.67 -8.98 -17.60
CA VAL A 580 -14.47 -8.35 -18.92
C VAL A 580 -15.21 -9.13 -20.00
N ASP A 581 -15.88 -8.45 -20.93
CA ASP A 581 -16.61 -9.13 -22.00
C ASP A 581 -15.71 -9.84 -23.01
N ALA A 582 -16.26 -10.86 -23.68
CA ALA A 582 -15.53 -11.73 -24.60
C ALA A 582 -14.83 -10.98 -25.74
N GLY A 583 -15.43 -9.90 -26.24
CA GLY A 583 -14.83 -9.04 -27.27
C GLY A 583 -13.52 -8.41 -26.78
N HIS A 584 -13.56 -7.77 -25.62
CA HIS A 584 -12.40 -7.07 -25.04
C HIS A 584 -11.32 -8.07 -24.60
N ARG A 585 -11.69 -9.27 -24.09
CA ARG A 585 -10.74 -10.35 -23.79
C ARG A 585 -9.90 -10.76 -25.00
N ARG A 586 -10.47 -10.73 -26.21
CA ARG A 586 -9.73 -11.02 -27.45
C ARG A 586 -8.71 -9.93 -27.76
N GLU A 587 -9.08 -8.66 -27.57
CA GLU A 587 -8.17 -7.53 -27.78
C GLU A 587 -7.04 -7.49 -26.74
N VAL A 588 -7.31 -7.88 -25.49
CA VAL A 588 -6.26 -8.09 -24.47
C VAL A 588 -5.21 -9.08 -24.96
N SER A 589 -5.63 -10.24 -25.52
CA SER A 589 -4.68 -11.25 -26.01
C SER A 589 -3.80 -10.73 -27.16
N LYS A 590 -4.36 -9.90 -28.04
CA LYS A 590 -3.58 -9.24 -29.10
C LYS A 590 -2.61 -8.20 -28.53
N LEU A 591 -3.08 -7.40 -27.57
CA LEU A 591 -2.28 -6.36 -26.92
C LEU A 591 -1.05 -6.95 -26.23
N LEU A 592 -1.23 -8.00 -25.41
CA LEU A 592 -0.11 -8.65 -24.71
C LEU A 592 0.95 -9.15 -25.69
N LYS A 593 0.52 -9.75 -26.80
CA LYS A 593 1.43 -10.26 -27.84
C LYS A 593 2.18 -9.14 -28.57
N ALA A 594 1.50 -8.03 -28.86
CA ALA A 594 2.05 -6.94 -29.67
C ALA A 594 2.96 -6.01 -28.86
N GLU A 595 2.55 -5.63 -27.65
CA GLU A 595 3.25 -4.64 -26.82
C GLU A 595 4.31 -5.25 -25.90
N PHE A 596 4.20 -6.55 -25.60
CA PHE A 596 5.09 -7.24 -24.66
C PHE A 596 5.65 -8.55 -25.25
N PRO A 597 6.31 -8.52 -26.44
CA PRO A 597 6.78 -9.72 -27.13
C PRO A 597 7.91 -10.46 -26.39
N ASP A 598 8.70 -9.74 -25.59
CA ASP A 598 9.82 -10.30 -24.81
C ASP A 598 9.40 -10.77 -23.41
N THR A 599 8.14 -10.56 -23.05
CA THR A 599 7.59 -10.93 -21.74
C THR A 599 6.93 -12.30 -21.82
N GLN A 600 7.38 -13.23 -20.98
CA GLN A 600 6.71 -14.49 -20.77
C GLN A 600 5.54 -14.31 -19.80
N PHE A 601 4.32 -14.59 -20.26
CA PHE A 601 3.12 -14.58 -19.44
C PHE A 601 2.71 -15.99 -19.01
N VAL A 602 2.51 -16.19 -17.71
CA VAL A 602 1.79 -17.36 -17.18
C VAL A 602 0.38 -16.90 -16.81
N LEU A 603 -0.62 -17.39 -17.51
CA LEU A 603 -2.01 -16.96 -17.35
C LEU A 603 -2.85 -18.05 -16.69
N THR A 604 -3.70 -17.69 -15.73
CA THR A 604 -4.76 -18.58 -15.26
C THR A 604 -6.12 -18.01 -15.67
N THR A 605 -7.05 -18.89 -16.04
CA THR A 605 -8.43 -18.48 -16.31
C THR A 605 -9.44 -19.59 -16.06
N HIS A 606 -10.65 -19.22 -15.64
CA HIS A 606 -11.81 -20.12 -15.70
C HIS A 606 -12.55 -20.08 -17.05
N ASP A 607 -12.26 -19.11 -17.90
CA ASP A 607 -12.98 -18.92 -19.17
C ASP A 607 -12.31 -19.68 -20.34
N ARG A 608 -13.03 -20.67 -20.86
CA ARG A 608 -12.61 -21.45 -22.03
C ARG A 608 -12.63 -20.63 -23.33
N ALA A 609 -13.50 -19.64 -23.45
CA ALA A 609 -13.54 -18.77 -24.63
C ALA A 609 -12.27 -17.93 -24.72
N TRP A 610 -11.82 -17.34 -23.61
CA TRP A 610 -10.55 -16.62 -23.58
C TRP A 610 -9.36 -17.53 -23.90
N LEU A 611 -9.31 -18.76 -23.39
CA LEU A 611 -8.28 -19.73 -23.78
C LEU A 611 -8.24 -19.96 -25.30
N LYS A 612 -9.40 -20.09 -25.94
CA LYS A 612 -9.49 -20.19 -27.41
C LYS A 612 -9.04 -18.90 -28.10
N PHE A 613 -9.34 -17.73 -27.55
CA PHE A 613 -8.82 -16.46 -28.08
C PHE A 613 -7.29 -16.35 -27.96
N MET A 614 -6.69 -16.78 -26.85
CA MET A 614 -5.22 -16.84 -26.72
C MET A 614 -4.60 -17.73 -27.80
N SER A 615 -5.22 -18.87 -28.09
CA SER A 615 -4.78 -19.78 -29.15
C SER A 615 -4.90 -19.17 -30.54
N THR A 616 -6.07 -18.60 -30.88
CA THR A 616 -6.34 -18.05 -32.22
C THR A 616 -5.60 -16.75 -32.51
N THR A 617 -5.31 -15.93 -31.49
CA THR A 617 -4.45 -14.74 -31.61
C THR A 617 -2.95 -15.11 -31.61
N GLY A 618 -2.62 -16.35 -31.25
CA GLY A 618 -1.26 -16.86 -31.12
C GLY A 618 -0.50 -16.25 -29.95
N LEU A 619 -1.19 -15.86 -28.87
CA LEU A 619 -0.56 -15.49 -27.60
C LEU A 619 0.01 -16.74 -26.90
N VAL A 620 -0.75 -17.85 -26.91
CA VAL A 620 -0.39 -19.13 -26.30
C VAL A 620 -0.68 -20.25 -27.31
N ALA A 621 0.28 -21.13 -27.59
CA ALA A 621 0.03 -22.26 -28.48
C ALA A 621 -0.80 -23.35 -27.78
N PRO A 622 -1.61 -24.16 -28.50
CA PRO A 622 -2.44 -25.19 -27.89
C PRO A 622 -1.69 -26.16 -26.96
N LYS A 623 -0.46 -26.53 -27.34
CA LYS A 623 0.42 -27.42 -26.56
C LYS A 623 0.99 -26.78 -25.28
N ASP A 624 0.95 -25.45 -25.18
CA ASP A 624 1.44 -24.67 -24.05
C ASP A 624 0.25 -24.28 -23.12
N THR A 625 -0.79 -25.13 -23.12
CA THR A 625 -1.96 -24.99 -22.26
C THR A 625 -2.15 -26.25 -21.42
N VAL A 626 -2.63 -26.06 -20.18
CA VAL A 626 -3.05 -27.16 -19.31
C VAL A 626 -4.46 -26.87 -18.83
N GLN A 627 -5.33 -27.87 -18.95
CA GLN A 627 -6.70 -27.77 -18.49
C GLN A 627 -6.89 -28.64 -17.24
N PHE A 628 -7.25 -27.99 -16.13
CA PHE A 628 -7.61 -28.64 -14.87
C PHE A 628 -9.07 -29.05 -14.92
N ARG A 629 -9.34 -30.29 -14.51
CA ARG A 629 -10.65 -30.92 -14.54
C ARG A 629 -11.32 -30.84 -13.18
N LYS A 630 -10.76 -31.56 -12.20
CA LYS A 630 -11.28 -31.71 -10.86
C LYS A 630 -10.16 -31.50 -9.85
N TRP A 631 -10.55 -31.13 -8.65
CA TRP A 631 -9.68 -31.08 -7.50
C TRP A 631 -10.28 -31.92 -6.37
N THR A 632 -9.45 -32.71 -5.71
CA THR A 632 -9.75 -33.40 -4.45
C THR A 632 -8.61 -33.14 -3.47
N VAL A 633 -8.85 -33.33 -2.17
CA VAL A 633 -7.81 -33.19 -1.15
C VAL A 633 -6.70 -34.23 -1.36
N GLU A 634 -7.08 -35.43 -1.79
CA GLU A 634 -6.19 -36.58 -1.88
C GLU A 634 -5.27 -36.52 -3.11
N GLU A 635 -5.81 -36.07 -4.25
CA GLU A 635 -5.13 -36.08 -5.56
C GLU A 635 -4.60 -34.69 -5.95
N GLY A 636 -5.21 -33.61 -5.45
CA GLY A 636 -4.95 -32.25 -5.91
C GLY A 636 -5.56 -31.97 -7.30
N PRO A 637 -4.99 -31.03 -8.09
CA PRO A 637 -5.51 -30.71 -9.42
C PRO A 637 -5.22 -31.83 -10.44
N THR A 638 -6.27 -32.32 -11.09
CA THR A 638 -6.17 -33.32 -12.19
C THR A 638 -6.17 -32.63 -13.56
N THR A 639 -5.27 -33.04 -14.46
CA THR A 639 -5.12 -32.45 -15.81
C THR A 639 -5.64 -33.36 -16.90
N TRP A 640 -6.13 -32.80 -18.00
CA TRP A 640 -6.49 -33.59 -19.20
C TRP A 640 -5.26 -34.09 -19.99
N SER A 641 -4.08 -33.49 -19.82
CA SER A 641 -2.97 -33.59 -20.78
C SER A 641 -1.75 -34.42 -20.34
N LYS A 642 -1.83 -35.16 -19.23
CA LYS A 642 -0.77 -36.10 -18.82
C LYS A 642 -1.40 -37.36 -18.24
N GLY A 643 -1.15 -38.50 -18.89
CA GLY A 643 -1.54 -39.82 -18.38
C GLY A 643 -3.05 -39.99 -18.47
N ASP A 644 -3.48 -40.15 -19.72
CA ASP A 644 -4.80 -40.51 -20.23
C ASP A 644 -5.90 -40.64 -19.16
N VAL A 645 -6.92 -39.79 -19.20
CA VAL A 645 -8.14 -39.99 -18.42
C VAL A 645 -8.69 -41.42 -18.61
N TRP A 646 -8.40 -42.04 -19.76
CA TRP A 646 -8.60 -43.45 -20.05
C TRP A 646 -7.70 -44.40 -19.24
N ASP A 647 -6.43 -44.08 -19.00
CA ASP A 647 -5.50 -44.82 -18.12
C ASP A 647 -5.93 -44.75 -16.65
N GLU A 648 -6.41 -43.61 -16.18
CA GLU A 648 -6.99 -43.48 -14.83
C GLU A 648 -8.21 -44.39 -14.66
N MET A 649 -9.10 -44.43 -15.66
CA MET A 649 -10.24 -45.34 -15.65
C MET A 649 -9.79 -46.80 -15.68
N ARG A 650 -8.78 -47.13 -16.49
CA ARG A 650 -8.19 -48.48 -16.54
C ARG A 650 -7.57 -48.85 -15.21
N GLU A 651 -6.90 -47.94 -14.52
CA GLU A 651 -6.30 -48.17 -13.21
C GLU A 651 -7.36 -48.41 -12.14
N LYS A 652 -8.45 -47.61 -12.12
CA LYS A 652 -9.61 -47.84 -11.26
C LYS A 652 -10.22 -49.22 -11.49
N ALA A 653 -10.45 -49.59 -12.76
CA ALA A 653 -10.95 -50.92 -13.11
C ALA A 653 -9.98 -52.04 -12.70
N ARG A 654 -8.65 -51.85 -12.85
CA ARG A 654 -7.62 -52.82 -12.43
C ARG A 654 -7.55 -53.01 -10.91
N ASN A 655 -7.90 -51.98 -10.15
CA ASN A 655 -7.97 -51.98 -8.69
C ASN A 655 -9.35 -52.41 -8.15
N ASP A 656 -10.17 -53.07 -8.97
CA ASP A 656 -11.54 -53.53 -8.66
C ASP A 656 -12.52 -52.39 -8.29
N ASP A 657 -12.21 -51.13 -8.59
CA ASP A 657 -13.13 -49.98 -8.49
C ASP A 657 -13.89 -49.77 -9.81
N VAL A 658 -14.76 -50.73 -10.14
CA VAL A 658 -15.57 -50.71 -11.39
C VAL A 658 -16.56 -49.55 -11.40
N ALA A 659 -17.22 -49.26 -10.27
CA ALA A 659 -18.17 -48.16 -10.15
C ALA A 659 -17.50 -46.79 -10.32
N GLY A 660 -16.31 -46.61 -9.73
CA GLY A 660 -15.50 -45.41 -9.91
C GLY A 660 -15.02 -45.23 -11.35
N ALA A 661 -14.61 -46.33 -12.01
CA ALA A 661 -14.24 -46.33 -13.42
C ALA A 661 -15.43 -45.96 -14.33
N ALA A 662 -16.61 -46.56 -14.12
CA ALA A 662 -17.82 -46.25 -14.89
C ALA A 662 -18.29 -44.80 -14.70
N GLY A 663 -18.26 -44.28 -13.47
CA GLY A 663 -18.58 -42.88 -13.19
C GLY A 663 -17.56 -41.92 -13.81
N ALA A 664 -16.28 -42.27 -13.82
CA ALA A 664 -15.24 -41.49 -14.49
C ALA A 664 -15.43 -41.50 -16.02
N LEU A 665 -15.73 -42.66 -16.60
CA LEU A 665 -16.06 -42.81 -18.02
C LEU A 665 -17.22 -41.91 -18.40
N ARG A 666 -18.38 -42.03 -17.74
CA ARG A 666 -19.58 -41.22 -18.04
C ARG A 666 -19.29 -39.72 -18.09
N ARG A 667 -18.67 -39.17 -17.04
CA ARG A 667 -18.31 -37.74 -16.98
C ARG A 667 -17.35 -37.31 -18.08
N SER A 668 -16.47 -38.22 -18.51
CA SER A 668 -15.50 -37.92 -19.57
C SER A 668 -16.18 -37.94 -20.93
N LEU A 669 -17.08 -38.90 -21.17
CA LEU A 669 -17.91 -38.92 -22.36
C LEU A 669 -18.82 -37.70 -22.45
N GLU A 670 -19.40 -37.23 -21.34
CA GLU A 670 -20.20 -36.00 -21.31
C GLU A 670 -19.38 -34.79 -21.78
N HIS A 671 -18.17 -34.63 -21.22
CA HIS A 671 -17.28 -33.54 -21.60
C HIS A 671 -16.86 -33.62 -23.07
N LEU A 672 -16.39 -34.78 -23.53
CA LEU A 672 -15.93 -34.97 -24.90
C LEU A 672 -17.08 -34.84 -25.91
N SER A 673 -18.28 -35.32 -25.56
CA SER A 673 -19.48 -35.15 -26.40
C SER A 673 -19.91 -33.69 -26.50
N ALA A 674 -19.80 -32.92 -25.42
CA ALA A 674 -20.07 -31.47 -25.46
C ALA A 674 -19.12 -30.75 -26.42
N GLU A 675 -17.82 -31.06 -26.36
CA GLU A 675 -16.82 -30.48 -27.28
C GLU A 675 -17.08 -30.88 -28.74
N ALA A 676 -17.43 -32.15 -28.98
CA ALA A 676 -17.82 -32.65 -30.29
C ALA A 676 -19.09 -31.96 -30.82
N CYS A 677 -20.13 -31.84 -30.00
CA CYS A 677 -21.36 -31.14 -30.38
C CYS A 677 -21.08 -29.70 -30.78
N GLN A 678 -20.26 -28.98 -30.01
CA GLN A 678 -19.87 -27.61 -30.31
C GLN A 678 -19.10 -27.52 -31.63
N ALA A 679 -18.05 -28.33 -31.81
CA ALA A 679 -17.19 -28.29 -32.98
C ALA A 679 -17.95 -28.68 -34.26
N LEU A 680 -18.85 -29.66 -34.19
CA LEU A 680 -19.61 -30.17 -35.33
C LEU A 680 -20.92 -29.41 -35.59
N ARG A 681 -21.26 -28.46 -34.70
CA ARG A 681 -22.51 -27.70 -34.74
C ARG A 681 -23.71 -28.65 -34.71
N ALA A 682 -23.63 -29.66 -33.84
CA ALA A 682 -24.68 -30.63 -33.62
C ALA A 682 -25.93 -29.95 -33.04
N LYS A 683 -27.10 -30.46 -33.39
CA LYS A 683 -28.37 -29.99 -32.82
C LYS A 683 -28.60 -30.71 -31.50
N VAL A 684 -28.53 -29.97 -30.41
CA VAL A 684 -28.86 -30.44 -29.06
C VAL A 684 -30.12 -29.74 -28.58
N GLU A 685 -30.86 -30.36 -27.65
CA GLU A 685 -32.01 -29.74 -27.02
C GLU A 685 -31.58 -28.45 -26.29
N PHE A 686 -32.38 -27.39 -26.37
CA PHE A 686 -32.04 -26.14 -25.74
C PHE A 686 -32.40 -26.17 -24.25
N SER A 687 -31.44 -25.92 -23.38
CA SER A 687 -31.67 -25.70 -21.95
C SER A 687 -31.13 -24.33 -21.52
N VAL A 688 -31.89 -23.63 -20.68
CA VAL A 688 -31.57 -22.26 -20.24
C VAL A 688 -30.38 -22.24 -19.26
N ASP A 689 -30.25 -23.28 -18.45
CA ASP A 689 -29.14 -23.50 -17.52
C ASP A 689 -27.91 -24.16 -18.17
N GLY A 690 -28.01 -24.52 -19.46
CA GLY A 690 -26.93 -25.18 -20.22
C GLY A 690 -26.55 -26.56 -19.67
N HIS A 691 -27.42 -27.18 -18.88
CA HIS A 691 -27.21 -28.52 -18.33
C HIS A 691 -27.65 -29.56 -19.36
N HIS A 692 -26.67 -30.30 -19.87
CA HIS A 692 -26.87 -31.41 -20.80
C HIS A 692 -26.17 -32.64 -20.23
N ASP A 693 -26.84 -33.79 -20.26
CA ASP A 693 -26.26 -35.05 -19.85
C ASP A 693 -25.64 -35.81 -21.03
N LEU A 694 -25.13 -37.03 -20.77
CA LEU A 694 -24.51 -37.83 -21.82
C LEU A 694 -25.49 -38.19 -22.95
N GLY A 695 -26.75 -38.48 -22.61
CA GLY A 695 -27.78 -38.84 -23.57
C GLY A 695 -28.13 -37.67 -24.50
N ASP A 696 -28.15 -36.46 -23.94
CA ASP A 696 -28.40 -35.24 -24.69
C ASP A 696 -27.27 -34.88 -25.67
N LEU A 697 -26.05 -35.38 -25.45
CA LEU A 697 -24.85 -34.94 -26.17
C LEU A 697 -24.25 -36.00 -27.09
N LEU A 698 -24.12 -37.25 -26.64
CA LEU A 698 -23.36 -38.28 -27.35
C LEU A 698 -24.00 -38.66 -28.69
N ASP A 699 -25.29 -38.97 -28.68
CA ASP A 699 -26.00 -39.38 -29.89
C ASP A 699 -26.10 -38.23 -30.91
N PRO A 700 -26.38 -36.97 -30.51
CA PRO A 700 -26.27 -35.83 -31.41
C PRO A 700 -24.88 -35.62 -32.00
N ALA A 701 -23.81 -35.76 -31.22
CA ALA A 701 -22.44 -35.65 -31.71
C ALA A 701 -22.12 -36.72 -32.78
N ILE A 702 -22.44 -37.99 -32.47
CA ILE A 702 -22.24 -39.12 -33.38
C ILE A 702 -23.07 -38.95 -34.66
N GLY A 703 -24.36 -38.63 -34.51
CA GLY A 703 -25.28 -38.45 -35.63
C GLY A 703 -24.84 -37.32 -36.56
N GLN A 704 -24.38 -36.21 -35.98
CA GLN A 704 -23.88 -35.09 -36.74
C GLN A 704 -22.57 -35.44 -37.47
N MET A 705 -21.61 -36.12 -36.84
CA MET A 705 -20.38 -36.55 -37.52
C MET A 705 -20.69 -37.47 -38.72
N LYS A 706 -21.59 -38.45 -38.55
CA LYS A 706 -22.04 -39.33 -39.64
C LYS A 706 -22.67 -38.54 -40.80
N SER A 707 -23.52 -37.57 -40.48
CA SER A 707 -24.14 -36.70 -41.50
C SER A 707 -23.09 -35.88 -42.25
N LEU A 708 -22.13 -35.29 -41.56
CA LEU A 708 -21.10 -34.44 -42.18
C LEU A 708 -20.16 -35.26 -43.07
N LEU A 709 -19.75 -36.45 -42.64
CA LEU A 709 -18.95 -37.36 -43.48
C LEU A 709 -19.72 -37.81 -44.73
N LYS A 710 -21.02 -38.10 -44.59
CA LYS A 710 -21.89 -38.42 -45.74
C LYS A 710 -21.99 -37.24 -46.72
N ASP A 711 -22.21 -36.02 -46.23
CA ASP A 711 -22.30 -34.82 -47.05
C ASP A 711 -20.98 -34.55 -47.79
N ALA A 712 -19.86 -34.71 -47.09
CA ALA A 712 -18.52 -34.63 -47.67
C ALA A 712 -18.29 -35.68 -48.77
N ARG A 713 -18.76 -36.92 -48.57
CA ARG A 713 -18.65 -38.00 -49.55
C ARG A 713 -19.45 -37.67 -50.82
N LEU A 714 -20.70 -37.25 -50.66
CA LEU A 714 -21.56 -36.86 -51.78
C LEU A 714 -20.98 -35.68 -52.56
N ALA A 715 -20.38 -34.71 -51.87
CA ALA A 715 -19.66 -33.61 -52.51
C ALA A 715 -18.45 -34.12 -53.31
N ALA A 716 -17.60 -34.97 -52.73
CA ALA A 716 -16.45 -35.56 -53.43
C ALA A 716 -16.86 -36.38 -54.67
N GLU A 717 -17.95 -37.17 -54.57
CA GLU A 717 -18.53 -37.92 -55.69
C GLU A 717 -18.97 -36.97 -56.82
N SER A 718 -19.63 -35.86 -56.50
CA SER A 718 -20.11 -34.90 -57.49
C SER A 718 -18.99 -34.20 -58.28
N TRP A 719 -17.82 -34.06 -57.67
CA TRP A 719 -16.62 -33.48 -58.30
C TRP A 719 -15.73 -34.52 -58.97
N SER A 720 -16.01 -35.82 -58.79
CA SER A 720 -15.14 -36.93 -59.22
C SER A 720 -13.72 -36.83 -58.65
N ASP A 721 -13.60 -36.32 -57.41
CA ASP A 721 -12.33 -36.19 -56.67
C ASP A 721 -12.01 -37.54 -56.00
N THR A 722 -11.24 -38.37 -56.70
CA THR A 722 -10.96 -39.76 -56.31
C THR A 722 -10.15 -39.87 -55.02
N GLU A 723 -9.21 -38.94 -54.80
CA GLU A 723 -8.36 -38.91 -53.61
C GLU A 723 -9.18 -38.54 -52.36
N ARG A 724 -9.97 -37.47 -52.45
CA ARG A 724 -10.85 -37.06 -51.33
C ARG A 724 -11.93 -38.10 -51.07
N LEU A 725 -12.49 -38.71 -52.11
CA LEU A 725 -13.51 -39.75 -51.98
C LEU A 725 -12.99 -40.96 -51.20
N ALA A 726 -11.75 -41.40 -51.49
CA ALA A 726 -11.11 -42.48 -50.76
C ALA A 726 -10.88 -42.12 -49.28
N ALA A 727 -10.37 -40.91 -49.02
CA ALA A 727 -10.13 -40.44 -47.66
C ALA A 727 -11.41 -40.34 -46.82
N VAL A 728 -12.49 -39.75 -47.37
CA VAL A 728 -13.77 -39.63 -46.66
C VAL A 728 -14.41 -41.00 -46.42
N LYS A 729 -14.36 -41.93 -47.39
CA LYS A 729 -14.88 -43.31 -47.21
C LYS A 729 -14.14 -44.08 -46.13
N ALA A 730 -12.82 -43.91 -46.05
CA ALA A 730 -12.02 -44.51 -44.98
C ALA A 730 -12.44 -43.96 -43.60
N SER A 731 -12.58 -42.64 -43.47
CA SER A 731 -13.08 -42.02 -42.23
C SER A 731 -14.52 -42.44 -41.89
N GLU A 732 -15.43 -42.49 -42.86
CA GLU A 732 -16.83 -42.91 -42.68
C GLU A 732 -16.91 -44.35 -42.19
N THR A 733 -16.11 -45.25 -42.77
CA THR A 733 -16.08 -46.68 -42.41
C THR A 733 -15.48 -46.90 -41.02
N ALA A 734 -14.32 -46.28 -40.74
CA ALA A 734 -13.68 -46.35 -39.43
C ALA A 734 -14.58 -45.80 -38.32
N PHE A 735 -15.24 -44.67 -38.57
CA PHE A 735 -16.16 -44.05 -37.60
C PHE A 735 -17.41 -44.91 -37.39
N ALA A 736 -17.99 -45.47 -38.46
CA ALA A 736 -19.15 -46.34 -38.34
C ALA A 736 -18.84 -47.61 -37.53
N GLN A 737 -17.67 -48.22 -37.74
CA GLN A 737 -17.23 -49.38 -36.98
C GLN A 737 -17.03 -49.04 -35.49
N ALA A 738 -16.29 -47.97 -35.19
CA ALA A 738 -16.05 -47.55 -33.80
C ALA A 738 -17.34 -47.19 -33.05
N VAL A 739 -18.34 -46.62 -33.73
CA VAL A 739 -19.66 -46.37 -33.14
C VAL A 739 -20.37 -47.68 -32.83
N THR A 740 -20.32 -48.68 -33.72
CA THR A 740 -20.91 -50.00 -33.46
C THR A 740 -20.27 -50.64 -32.23
N ASP A 741 -18.94 -50.65 -32.18
CA ASP A 741 -18.18 -51.23 -31.07
C ASP A 741 -18.52 -50.54 -29.74
N ALA A 742 -18.54 -49.20 -29.71
CA ALA A 742 -18.91 -48.44 -28.52
C ALA A 742 -20.38 -48.65 -28.10
N LYS A 743 -21.32 -48.78 -29.05
CA LYS A 743 -22.75 -49.00 -28.75
C LYS A 743 -23.05 -50.42 -28.24
N VAL A 744 -22.30 -51.43 -28.71
CA VAL A 744 -22.40 -52.81 -28.19
C VAL A 744 -22.03 -52.85 -26.71
N GLU A 745 -21.08 -52.02 -26.28
CA GLU A 745 -20.64 -51.94 -24.89
C GLU A 745 -21.45 -50.92 -24.05
N GLN A 746 -22.22 -50.01 -24.69
CA GLN A 746 -22.91 -48.89 -24.03
C GLN A 746 -24.00 -49.32 -23.03
N TRP A 747 -24.67 -50.47 -23.23
CA TRP A 747 -25.73 -50.94 -22.32
C TRP A 747 -25.22 -51.23 -20.90
N GLN A 748 -23.90 -51.44 -20.75
CA GLN A 748 -23.24 -51.75 -19.50
C GLN A 748 -22.99 -50.53 -18.60
N ILE A 749 -23.01 -49.31 -19.15
CA ILE A 749 -22.59 -48.09 -18.43
C ILE A 749 -23.64 -47.62 -17.41
N ASN A 750 -24.92 -47.54 -17.81
CA ASN A 750 -25.97 -47.00 -16.93
C ASN A 750 -26.26 -47.91 -15.70
N PRO A 751 -26.31 -49.25 -15.82
CA PRO A 751 -26.47 -50.14 -14.68
C PRO A 751 -25.30 -50.11 -13.68
N ALA A 752 -24.06 -49.95 -14.16
CA ALA A 752 -22.85 -49.94 -13.34
C ALA A 752 -22.70 -48.66 -12.47
N VAL A 753 -23.30 -47.55 -12.89
CA VAL A 753 -23.24 -46.26 -12.16
C VAL A 753 -24.26 -46.17 -11.01
N HIS A 754 -25.36 -46.91 -11.07
CA HIS A 754 -26.48 -46.80 -10.13
C HIS A 754 -26.61 -47.93 -9.10
N TYR A 755 -25.58 -48.79 -8.93
CA TYR A 755 -25.57 -49.91 -7.98
C TYR A 755 -26.83 -50.80 -8.08
N ASN A 756 -27.16 -51.22 -9.31
CA ASN A 756 -28.21 -52.21 -9.51
C ASN A 756 -27.67 -53.61 -9.20
N ALA A 757 -28.34 -54.35 -8.31
CA ALA A 757 -27.96 -55.70 -7.86
C ALA A 757 -27.87 -56.80 -8.95
N TRP A 758 -28.00 -56.44 -10.23
CA TRP A 758 -27.96 -57.33 -11.39
C TRP A 758 -26.82 -57.03 -12.37
N ALA A 759 -25.97 -56.03 -12.12
CA ALA A 759 -24.88 -55.63 -13.00
C ALA A 759 -23.50 -55.81 -12.33
N ASP A 760 -23.05 -57.06 -12.20
CA ASP A 760 -21.67 -57.38 -11.82
C ASP A 760 -20.76 -57.26 -13.05
N LEU A 761 -20.45 -56.03 -13.49
CA LEU A 761 -19.40 -55.83 -14.49
C LEU A 761 -18.05 -56.25 -13.90
N GLN A 762 -17.34 -57.15 -14.55
CA GLN A 762 -15.98 -57.51 -14.16
C GLN A 762 -14.96 -56.51 -14.73
N LYS A 763 -13.79 -56.43 -14.09
CA LYS A 763 -12.69 -55.55 -14.51
C LYS A 763 -12.33 -55.63 -16.01
N ALA A 764 -12.38 -56.83 -16.59
CA ALA A 764 -12.05 -57.05 -18.00
C ALA A 764 -13.09 -56.44 -18.94
N GLU A 765 -14.38 -56.53 -18.57
CA GLU A 765 -15.50 -55.96 -19.31
C GLU A 765 -15.45 -54.43 -19.24
N MET A 766 -15.18 -53.86 -18.06
CA MET A 766 -15.05 -52.41 -17.90
C MET A 766 -13.88 -51.85 -18.73
N ILE A 767 -12.74 -52.54 -18.78
CA ILE A 767 -11.61 -52.12 -19.63
C ILE A 767 -11.99 -52.15 -21.12
N ALA A 768 -12.71 -53.19 -21.58
CA ALA A 768 -13.17 -53.26 -22.96
C ALA A 768 -14.12 -52.10 -23.32
N VAL A 769 -15.02 -51.73 -22.42
CA VAL A 769 -15.90 -50.55 -22.57
C VAL A 769 -15.08 -49.27 -22.70
N ILE A 770 -14.09 -49.06 -21.81
CA ILE A 770 -13.19 -47.89 -21.83
C ILE A 770 -12.45 -47.80 -23.17
N ASP A 771 -11.88 -48.91 -23.65
CA ASP A 771 -11.10 -48.97 -24.88
C ASP A 771 -11.98 -48.69 -26.13
N ALA A 772 -13.21 -49.23 -26.17
CA ALA A 772 -14.15 -48.99 -27.26
C ALA A 772 -14.53 -47.51 -27.37
N PHE A 773 -14.82 -46.86 -26.25
CA PHE A 773 -15.13 -45.43 -26.23
C PHE A 773 -13.92 -44.55 -26.52
N GLN A 774 -12.71 -44.93 -26.06
CA GLN A 774 -11.48 -44.24 -26.43
C GLN A 774 -11.28 -44.28 -27.95
N ALA A 775 -11.43 -45.46 -28.56
CA ALA A 775 -11.29 -45.63 -30.01
C ALA A 775 -12.28 -44.75 -30.79
N LEU A 776 -13.53 -44.64 -30.33
CA LEU A 776 -14.52 -43.73 -30.92
C LEU A 776 -14.09 -42.26 -30.82
N PHE A 777 -13.68 -41.80 -29.64
CA PHE A 777 -13.36 -40.38 -29.41
C PHE A 777 -12.04 -39.95 -30.07
N VAL A 778 -11.12 -40.87 -30.32
CA VAL A 778 -9.93 -40.61 -31.16
C VAL A 778 -10.35 -40.16 -32.57
N LEU A 779 -11.42 -40.72 -33.13
CA LEU A 779 -11.88 -40.39 -34.49
C LEU A 779 -12.60 -39.03 -34.62
N PHE A 780 -12.93 -38.37 -33.50
CA PHE A 780 -13.35 -36.96 -33.52
C PHE A 780 -12.16 -36.00 -33.65
N ASN A 781 -10.94 -36.50 -33.46
CA ASN A 781 -9.71 -35.71 -33.51
C ASN A 781 -8.90 -36.03 -34.77
N CYS A 782 -8.09 -35.06 -35.21
CA CYS A 782 -7.10 -35.33 -36.24
C CYS A 782 -5.91 -36.10 -35.67
N ASP A 783 -5.59 -37.23 -36.29
CA ASP A 783 -4.45 -38.09 -35.94
C ASP A 783 -3.07 -37.41 -36.05
N GLN A 784 -2.94 -36.28 -36.76
CA GLN A 784 -1.68 -35.53 -36.87
C GLN A 784 -1.56 -34.42 -35.84
N CYS A 785 -2.59 -33.57 -35.68
CA CYS A 785 -2.49 -32.41 -34.78
C CYS A 785 -3.16 -32.64 -33.41
N GLY A 786 -3.87 -33.75 -33.22
CA GLY A 786 -4.58 -34.06 -31.96
C GLY A 786 -5.73 -33.11 -31.64
N VAL A 787 -6.09 -32.21 -32.57
CA VAL A 787 -7.15 -31.22 -32.38
C VAL A 787 -8.46 -31.79 -32.93
N LEU A 788 -9.55 -31.45 -32.25
CA LEU A 788 -10.90 -31.80 -32.66
C LEU A 788 -11.20 -31.32 -34.09
N ILE A 789 -11.89 -32.17 -34.85
CA ILE A 789 -12.36 -31.85 -36.20
C ILE A 789 -13.62 -31.00 -36.06
N GLU A 790 -13.66 -29.86 -36.74
CA GLU A 790 -14.72 -28.85 -36.61
C GLU A 790 -15.35 -28.48 -37.97
N VAL A 791 -16.58 -27.98 -37.90
CA VAL A 791 -17.26 -27.40 -39.06
C VAL A 791 -16.83 -25.95 -39.23
N SER A 792 -16.38 -25.61 -40.43
CA SER A 792 -15.97 -24.27 -40.84
C SER A 792 -16.84 -23.74 -41.99
N PRO A 793 -17.19 -22.44 -42.01
CA PRO A 793 -17.04 -21.48 -40.92
C PRO A 793 -17.92 -21.83 -39.71
N GLY A 794 -17.49 -21.42 -38.52
CA GLY A 794 -18.17 -21.72 -37.24
C GLY A 794 -19.57 -21.08 -37.10
N ARG A 795 -19.92 -20.11 -37.95
CA ARG A 795 -21.28 -19.56 -38.10
C ARG A 795 -21.64 -19.43 -39.59
N GLY A 796 -22.94 -19.44 -39.91
CA GLY A 796 -23.42 -19.37 -41.28
C GLY A 796 -23.40 -20.72 -42.02
N ARG A 797 -23.37 -20.68 -43.37
CA ARG A 797 -23.38 -21.85 -44.25
C ARG A 797 -22.15 -22.72 -43.98
N ARG A 798 -22.37 -24.02 -43.80
CA ARG A 798 -21.29 -25.00 -43.59
C ARG A 798 -20.55 -25.20 -44.91
N GLU A 799 -19.23 -25.08 -44.90
CA GLU A 799 -18.40 -25.23 -46.11
C GLU A 799 -17.46 -26.43 -46.01
N TYR A 800 -16.84 -26.63 -44.83
CA TYR A 800 -15.86 -27.69 -44.61
C TYR A 800 -16.07 -28.40 -43.27
N LEU A 801 -15.73 -29.68 -43.23
CA LEU A 801 -15.28 -30.40 -42.04
C LEU A 801 -13.76 -30.38 -42.04
N GLN A 802 -13.12 -29.74 -41.06
CA GLN A 802 -11.67 -29.59 -41.08
C GLN A 802 -11.02 -29.64 -39.70
N CYS A 803 -9.72 -29.93 -39.67
CA CYS A 803 -8.88 -29.75 -38.50
C CYS A 803 -7.96 -28.53 -38.65
N MET A 804 -7.32 -28.12 -37.56
CA MET A 804 -6.42 -26.95 -37.55
C MET A 804 -5.21 -27.09 -38.50
N CYS A 805 -4.63 -28.29 -38.62
CA CYS A 805 -3.44 -28.50 -39.46
C CYS A 805 -3.75 -28.70 -40.95
N GLY A 806 -5.04 -28.78 -41.32
CA GLY A 806 -5.48 -28.97 -42.70
C GLY A 806 -5.40 -30.39 -43.25
N LYS A 807 -4.86 -31.37 -42.49
CA LYS A 807 -4.83 -32.79 -42.90
C LYS A 807 -6.24 -33.33 -43.16
N VAL A 808 -7.15 -33.06 -42.23
CA VAL A 808 -8.58 -33.30 -42.44
C VAL A 808 -9.15 -32.01 -42.99
N LYS A 809 -9.61 -32.04 -44.24
CA LYS A 809 -10.34 -30.93 -44.87
C LYS A 809 -11.29 -31.46 -45.94
N PHE A 810 -12.53 -31.72 -45.55
CA PHE A 810 -13.58 -32.23 -46.41
C PHE A 810 -14.60 -31.14 -46.72
N ALA A 811 -14.86 -30.86 -48.00
CA ALA A 811 -15.78 -29.81 -48.41
C ALA A 811 -17.19 -30.37 -48.58
N PHE A 812 -18.21 -29.56 -48.30
CA PHE A 812 -19.61 -29.93 -48.48
C PHE A 812 -20.22 -29.39 -49.78
N MET A 813 -19.50 -28.57 -50.54
CA MET A 813 -20.01 -28.00 -51.78
C MET A 813 -20.02 -29.04 -52.91
N SER A 814 -21.21 -29.40 -53.38
CA SER A 814 -21.37 -30.24 -54.57
C SER A 814 -21.19 -29.43 -55.86
N LYS A 815 -20.80 -30.11 -56.95
CA LYS A 815 -20.69 -29.51 -58.29
C LYS A 815 -22.05 -28.91 -58.72
N PRO A 816 -22.14 -27.64 -59.14
CA PRO A 816 -23.38 -27.06 -59.60
C PRO A 816 -23.94 -27.87 -60.77
N LYS A 817 -25.22 -28.25 -60.71
CA LYS A 817 -25.90 -28.79 -61.89
C LYS A 817 -26.00 -27.67 -62.91
N VAL A 818 -25.35 -27.84 -64.06
CA VAL A 818 -25.55 -26.95 -65.22
C VAL A 818 -27.02 -27.07 -65.61
N ALA A 819 -27.79 -25.99 -65.53
CA ALA A 819 -29.16 -25.97 -66.03
C ALA A 819 -29.11 -26.25 -67.53
N ALA A 820 -29.78 -27.32 -67.96
CA ALA A 820 -29.89 -27.71 -69.37
C ALA A 820 -30.71 -26.69 -70.16
#